data_AF-A0A9W7BJV9-F1
#
_entry.id   AF-A0A9W7BJV9-F1
#
_cell.length_a   1.000
_cell.length_b   1.000
_cell.length_c   1.000
_cell.angle_alpha   90.00
_cell.angle_beta   90.00
_cell.angle_gamma   90.00
#
_symmetry.space_group_name_H-M   'P 1'
#
loop_
_entity.id
_entity.type
_entity.pdbx_description
1 polymer ?
#
loop_
_entity_poly.entity_id
_entity_poly.type
_entity_poly.pdbx_seq_one_letter_code
_entity_poly.pdbx_strand_id
1 'polypeptide(L)'
;MKRDGSVTFTQAKPTPRPSSLKQRNRVDLAKKAAQTRLKLAANSALFATSLEAAAKGSLRGRAQSNWRRAMAAEEEKSRAAAKFKPWQAIYTFLIELLPPYLVSPLLIFLVHGWEKGWRVCGHRRVLPFYDYQNMSNSPKEKTKSGWIAFHIRSLLMTALGPWTYSFVTVFFFMNRKLLYDNGFELAEYLIFISFFIVRASVIAIKYGYYSDEDLRNIEHGVSTGKWNVQSSDKKMLLAGWCGIPRLLPGVIQDCINDAQVAVEVDLKKVSFKLSSQDSLAWNADSKMDTGDCDKVSALHVFSRVVTSTFGESIFNRKRYVRGCVVGVWSLAWTAPALKACFRLPIFGNCWQSKLIGGLILFNEMIFGTLTLLLLACTAHDFYRRCNATRMLSKLMTLPGMPEEEFYANLGPSDQDVEVPTDVLLKEWKKRSETSDPAFDLSVAVQMTNVAVDVSKTSATSLESDSESCSNRYIHFDIRDPENAFAWMLTRRTLRKCGAAYFRRGILFQANYMLAGILGVVIANSYIWTETPHYIFGEVGLIVYFLVLTFTFVASAHFASTLQELVGDDRLMLKRDVFLIEKEIIDVRSEMHDLKENSNPEEEELGLEELEGYCQILESSKAFIRSSEALVAYEEEEHDPIIVLGFKADSVIVSSILSLCLGSLWLIYEGYSNTDFKYNGEGLFTIESEG
;
A
#
# COMPACT_ATOMS: atom_id res chain seq x y z
N MET A 1 41.46 -36.41 -55.43
CA MET A 1 41.92 -35.93 -56.76
C MET A 1 41.94 -34.40 -56.72
N LYS A 2 43.13 -33.78 -56.91
CA LYS A 2 43.46 -32.34 -57.14
C LYS A 2 43.11 -31.32 -56.02
N ARG A 3 44.10 -30.74 -55.33
CA ARG A 3 44.94 -29.52 -55.63
C ARG A 3 44.13 -28.22 -55.57
N ASP A 4 44.52 -27.08 -55.02
CA ASP A 4 45.67 -26.48 -54.29
C ASP A 4 45.06 -25.17 -53.67
N GLY A 5 45.55 -24.52 -52.61
CA GLY A 5 46.89 -23.96 -52.45
C GLY A 5 46.95 -22.93 -51.30
N SER A 6 48.13 -22.90 -50.68
CA SER A 6 48.86 -21.82 -49.99
C SER A 6 48.14 -20.74 -49.16
N VAL A 7 48.61 -20.47 -47.94
CA VAL A 7 49.59 -19.38 -47.64
C VAL A 7 50.07 -19.51 -46.17
N THR A 8 51.38 -19.43 -45.99
CA THR A 8 52.14 -19.33 -44.72
C THR A 8 51.99 -17.96 -44.06
N PHE A 9 51.82 -17.92 -42.73
CA PHE A 9 52.02 -16.71 -41.90
C PHE A 9 53.10 -16.94 -40.84
N THR A 10 53.97 -15.95 -40.74
CA THR A 10 55.15 -15.79 -39.90
C THR A 10 54.86 -15.71 -38.39
N GLN A 11 55.82 -16.18 -37.59
CA GLN A 11 55.87 -16.07 -36.14
C GLN A 11 55.68 -14.63 -35.63
N ALA A 12 54.77 -14.45 -34.66
CA ALA A 12 54.67 -13.24 -33.84
C ALA A 12 54.92 -13.58 -32.36
N LYS A 13 55.76 -12.76 -31.69
CA LYS A 13 56.10 -12.82 -30.26
C LYS A 13 54.85 -12.86 -29.36
N PRO A 14 54.92 -13.54 -28.19
CA PRO A 14 53.83 -13.50 -27.21
C PRO A 14 53.78 -12.13 -26.52
N THR A 15 52.62 -11.48 -26.59
CA THR A 15 52.25 -10.30 -25.80
C THR A 15 51.86 -10.71 -24.36
N PRO A 16 52.14 -9.86 -23.35
CA PRO A 16 51.86 -10.20 -21.96
C PRO A 16 50.35 -10.09 -21.65
N ARG A 17 49.83 -11.05 -20.87
CA ARG A 17 48.43 -11.08 -20.41
C ARG A 17 48.08 -9.85 -19.56
N PRO A 18 46.97 -9.14 -19.84
CA PRO A 18 46.47 -8.06 -18.98
C PRO A 18 45.45 -8.62 -17.98
N SER A 19 45.91 -9.17 -16.85
CA SER A 19 44.99 -9.66 -15.79
C SER A 19 45.26 -9.11 -14.39
N SER A 20 46.35 -8.39 -14.14
CA SER A 20 46.65 -7.87 -12.79
C SER A 20 46.13 -6.45 -12.51
N LEU A 21 46.02 -5.59 -13.54
CA LEU A 21 45.64 -4.18 -13.35
C LEU A 21 44.13 -3.97 -13.15
N LYS A 22 43.28 -4.69 -13.90
CA LYS A 22 41.82 -4.61 -13.73
C LYS A 22 41.35 -5.17 -12.38
N GLN A 23 42.08 -6.14 -11.84
CA GLN A 23 41.76 -6.77 -10.56
C GLN A 23 42.21 -5.90 -9.38
N ARG A 24 43.38 -5.23 -9.48
CA ARG A 24 43.79 -4.18 -8.52
C ARG A 24 42.84 -3.00 -8.50
N ASN A 25 42.43 -2.49 -9.66
CA ASN A 25 41.48 -1.38 -9.72
C ASN A 25 40.11 -1.71 -9.11
N ARG A 26 39.63 -2.95 -9.21
CA ARG A 26 38.38 -3.38 -8.55
C ARG A 26 38.53 -3.48 -7.02
N VAL A 27 39.67 -3.96 -6.53
CA VAL A 27 39.96 -4.04 -5.09
C VAL A 27 40.15 -2.64 -4.49
N ASP A 28 40.79 -1.73 -5.20
CA ASP A 28 40.96 -0.35 -4.75
C ASP A 28 39.65 0.45 -4.80
N LEU A 29 38.78 0.18 -5.80
CA LEU A 29 37.44 0.74 -5.84
C LEU A 29 36.57 0.21 -4.68
N ALA A 30 36.68 -1.09 -4.36
CA ALA A 30 35.98 -1.69 -3.24
C ALA A 30 36.48 -1.17 -1.88
N LYS A 31 37.79 -0.93 -1.73
CA LYS A 31 38.38 -0.28 -0.54
C LYS A 31 37.95 1.17 -0.41
N LYS A 32 37.92 1.93 -1.51
CA LYS A 32 37.38 3.31 -1.51
C LYS A 32 35.90 3.31 -1.15
N ALA A 33 35.09 2.43 -1.74
CA ALA A 33 33.67 2.30 -1.40
C ALA A 33 33.46 1.89 0.07
N ALA A 34 34.27 0.99 0.62
CA ALA A 34 34.22 0.61 2.03
C ALA A 34 34.63 1.77 2.96
N GLN A 35 35.64 2.56 2.59
CA GLN A 35 36.03 3.77 3.32
C GLN A 35 34.96 4.86 3.24
N THR A 36 34.30 5.02 2.08
CA THR A 36 33.16 5.93 1.95
C THR A 36 31.98 5.45 2.79
N ARG A 37 31.68 4.15 2.82
CA ARG A 37 30.66 3.54 3.70
C ARG A 37 30.96 3.76 5.17
N LEU A 38 32.23 3.63 5.57
CA LEU A 38 32.65 3.82 6.97
C LEU A 38 32.62 5.30 7.37
N LYS A 39 32.97 6.22 6.45
CA LYS A 39 32.80 7.67 6.64
C LYS A 39 31.33 8.08 6.67
N LEU A 40 30.47 7.49 5.84
CA LEU A 40 29.04 7.75 5.82
C LEU A 40 28.37 7.26 7.12
N ALA A 41 28.75 6.07 7.60
CA ALA A 41 28.31 5.53 8.89
C ALA A 41 28.85 6.33 10.08
N ALA A 42 30.08 6.85 10.00
CA ALA A 42 30.63 7.74 11.02
C ALA A 42 29.95 9.11 11.02
N ASN A 43 29.57 9.63 9.85
CA ASN A 43 28.85 10.90 9.72
C ASN A 43 27.38 10.79 10.13
N SER A 44 26.72 9.66 9.85
CA SER A 44 25.37 9.40 10.35
C SER A 44 25.37 9.11 11.85
N ALA A 45 26.42 8.47 12.38
CA ALA A 45 26.63 8.35 13.83
C ALA A 45 26.94 9.71 14.47
N LEU A 46 27.71 10.59 13.82
CA LEU A 46 27.96 11.96 14.24
C LEU A 46 26.66 12.78 14.27
N PHE A 47 25.83 12.64 13.24
CA PHE A 47 24.50 13.26 13.14
C PHE A 47 23.54 12.72 14.21
N ALA A 48 23.56 11.40 14.46
CA ALA A 48 22.82 10.79 15.56
C ALA A 48 23.33 11.27 16.92
N THR A 49 24.65 11.44 17.11
CA THR A 49 25.23 11.98 18.35
C THR A 49 25.04 13.47 18.51
N SER A 50 24.88 14.26 17.44
CA SER A 50 24.52 15.67 17.50
C SER A 50 23.02 15.85 17.79
N LEU A 51 22.17 14.98 17.25
CA LEU A 51 20.76 14.84 17.65
C LEU A 51 20.64 14.42 19.13
N GLU A 52 21.47 13.47 19.56
CA GLU A 52 21.54 13.05 20.96
C GLU A 52 22.09 14.18 21.84
N ALA A 53 23.09 14.95 21.39
CA ALA A 53 23.66 16.09 22.13
C ALA A 53 22.65 17.24 22.27
N ALA A 54 21.87 17.53 21.23
CA ALA A 54 20.77 18.49 21.28
C ALA A 54 19.63 18.03 22.23
N ALA A 55 19.38 16.71 22.31
CA ALA A 55 18.41 16.13 23.26
C ALA A 55 18.98 15.98 24.70
N LYS A 56 20.30 15.87 24.87
CA LYS A 56 21.02 15.64 26.14
C LYS A 56 21.07 16.85 27.07
N GLY A 57 20.75 18.06 26.60
CA GLY A 57 20.80 19.28 27.43
C GLY A 57 19.80 19.33 28.60
N SER A 58 18.79 18.44 28.64
CA SER A 58 17.59 18.64 29.48
C SER A 58 17.30 17.58 30.56
N LEU A 59 17.85 16.36 30.51
CA LEU A 59 17.34 15.25 31.35
C LEU A 59 18.40 14.55 32.24
N ARG A 60 18.16 14.53 33.56
CA ARG A 60 18.99 13.86 34.60
C ARG A 60 18.77 12.33 34.67
N GLY A 61 19.84 11.62 35.06
CA GLY A 61 20.12 10.19 34.80
C GLY A 61 19.06 9.11 35.10
N ARG A 62 18.09 9.31 36.01
CA ARG A 62 17.04 8.30 36.27
C ARG A 62 15.95 8.32 35.21
N ALA A 63 15.55 9.51 34.76
CA ALA A 63 14.64 9.72 33.63
C ALA A 63 15.27 9.20 32.32
N GLN A 64 16.58 9.40 32.16
CA GLN A 64 17.34 8.90 31.01
C GLN A 64 17.36 7.37 30.93
N SER A 65 17.48 6.67 32.05
CA SER A 65 17.44 5.19 32.09
C SER A 65 16.06 4.61 31.76
N ASN A 66 14.99 5.32 32.14
CA ASN A 66 13.61 4.93 31.87
C ASN A 66 13.23 5.26 30.43
N TRP A 67 13.67 6.42 29.92
CA TRP A 67 13.52 6.80 28.52
C TRP A 67 14.28 5.84 27.59
N ARG A 68 15.52 5.46 27.92
CA ARG A 68 16.26 4.43 27.15
C ARG A 68 15.55 3.09 27.12
N ARG A 69 14.95 2.65 28.24
CA ARG A 69 14.18 1.41 28.29
C ARG A 69 12.86 1.52 27.52
N ALA A 70 12.19 2.67 27.57
CA ALA A 70 10.98 2.94 26.80
C ALA A 70 11.28 2.97 25.29
N MET A 71 12.30 3.72 24.88
CA MET A 71 12.76 3.80 23.49
C MET A 71 13.24 2.45 22.97
N ALA A 72 14.05 1.69 23.73
CA ALA A 72 14.48 0.36 23.31
C ALA A 72 13.31 -0.64 23.20
N ALA A 73 12.32 -0.54 24.11
CA ALA A 73 11.11 -1.35 24.02
C ALA A 73 10.23 -0.96 22.83
N GLU A 74 10.18 0.32 22.49
CA GLU A 74 9.43 0.90 21.37
C GLU A 74 10.14 0.65 20.02
N GLU A 75 11.47 0.63 20.02
CA GLU A 75 12.38 0.24 18.93
C GLU A 75 12.28 -1.27 18.63
N GLU A 76 12.22 -2.10 19.67
CA GLU A 76 11.91 -3.53 19.52
C GLU A 76 10.48 -3.72 19.01
N LYS A 77 9.53 -2.91 19.48
CA LYS A 77 8.12 -2.92 19.02
C LYS A 77 7.99 -2.54 17.54
N SER A 78 8.69 -1.50 17.08
CA SER A 78 8.62 -1.00 15.70
C SER A 78 9.36 -1.93 14.73
N ARG A 79 10.53 -2.46 15.14
CA ARG A 79 11.26 -3.50 14.37
C ARG A 79 10.51 -4.83 14.33
N ALA A 80 9.78 -5.19 15.38
CA ALA A 80 8.96 -6.41 15.41
C ALA A 80 7.61 -6.25 14.67
N ALA A 81 6.99 -5.07 14.70
CA ALA A 81 5.73 -4.79 14.00
C ALA A 81 5.87 -4.82 12.47
N ALA A 82 7.08 -4.63 11.94
CA ALA A 82 7.37 -4.57 10.52
C ALA A 82 7.82 -5.90 9.87
N LYS A 83 8.13 -6.94 10.66
CA LYS A 83 8.70 -8.20 10.15
C LYS A 83 7.60 -9.24 9.87
N PHE A 84 7.68 -9.84 8.69
CA PHE A 84 6.81 -10.95 8.31
C PHE A 84 7.12 -12.19 9.15
N LYS A 85 6.08 -12.80 9.73
CA LYS A 85 6.16 -14.02 10.54
C LYS A 85 5.78 -15.24 9.70
N PRO A 86 6.74 -15.98 9.12
CA PRO A 86 6.44 -17.06 8.19
C PRO A 86 5.66 -18.20 8.86
N TRP A 87 5.99 -18.55 10.10
CA TRP A 87 5.29 -19.63 10.81
C TRP A 87 3.82 -19.28 11.08
N GLN A 88 3.53 -18.04 11.49
CA GLN A 88 2.16 -17.58 11.69
C GLN A 88 1.36 -17.59 10.38
N ALA A 89 2.01 -17.23 9.27
CA ALA A 89 1.41 -17.30 7.95
C ALA A 89 1.11 -18.75 7.55
N ILE A 90 2.08 -19.67 7.66
CA ILE A 90 1.90 -21.10 7.34
C ILE A 90 0.79 -21.72 8.19
N TYR A 91 0.81 -21.48 9.50
CA TYR A 91 -0.23 -21.95 10.41
C TYR A 91 -1.62 -21.45 9.99
N THR A 92 -1.73 -20.16 9.68
CA THR A 92 -2.98 -19.58 9.19
C THR A 92 -3.39 -20.17 7.84
N PHE A 93 -2.45 -20.37 6.92
CA PHE A 93 -2.72 -20.94 5.61
C PHE A 93 -3.34 -22.33 5.73
N LEU A 94 -2.79 -23.19 6.60
CA LEU A 94 -3.34 -24.52 6.88
C LEU A 94 -4.75 -24.44 7.47
N ILE A 95 -5.00 -23.54 8.43
CA ILE A 95 -6.33 -23.32 9.02
C ILE A 95 -7.36 -22.93 7.96
N GLU A 96 -6.99 -22.05 7.04
CA GLU A 96 -7.90 -21.52 6.01
C GLU A 96 -8.14 -22.50 4.86
N LEU A 97 -7.22 -23.45 4.62
CA LEU A 97 -7.42 -24.56 3.68
C LEU A 97 -8.37 -25.64 4.22
N LEU A 98 -8.47 -25.78 5.54
CA LEU A 98 -9.28 -26.80 6.17
C LEU A 98 -10.77 -26.42 6.21
N PRO A 99 -11.69 -27.41 6.12
CA PRO A 99 -13.11 -27.16 6.27
C PRO A 99 -13.42 -26.46 7.62
N PRO A 100 -14.11 -25.31 7.60
CA PRO A 100 -14.49 -24.57 8.80
C PRO A 100 -15.57 -25.33 9.56
N TYR A 101 -15.76 -25.00 10.83
CA TYR A 101 -16.70 -25.65 11.77
C TYR A 101 -16.40 -27.10 12.18
N LEU A 102 -15.52 -27.81 11.47
CA LEU A 102 -15.09 -29.16 11.85
C LEU A 102 -13.59 -29.22 12.08
N VAL A 103 -12.80 -29.22 10.99
CA VAL A 103 -11.37 -29.55 11.08
C VAL A 103 -10.55 -28.34 11.49
N SER A 104 -10.89 -27.16 10.95
CA SER A 104 -10.18 -25.92 11.26
C SER A 104 -10.26 -25.53 12.76
N PRO A 105 -11.42 -25.61 13.46
CA PRO A 105 -11.47 -25.41 14.91
C PRO A 105 -10.67 -26.43 15.71
N LEU A 106 -10.67 -27.71 15.32
CA LEU A 106 -9.90 -28.75 16.02
C LEU A 106 -8.40 -28.45 16.01
N LEU A 107 -7.88 -28.00 14.86
CA LEU A 107 -6.48 -27.57 14.76
C LEU A 107 -6.19 -26.37 15.66
N ILE A 108 -7.10 -25.39 15.71
CA ILE A 108 -6.96 -24.20 16.57
C ILE A 108 -6.95 -24.60 18.05
N PHE A 109 -7.85 -25.50 18.47
CA PHE A 109 -7.89 -26.00 19.85
C PHE A 109 -6.64 -26.79 20.23
N LEU A 110 -6.08 -27.57 19.29
CA LEU A 110 -4.85 -28.32 19.50
C LEU A 110 -3.65 -27.40 19.73
N VAL A 111 -3.58 -26.27 19.01
CA VAL A 111 -2.46 -25.33 19.11
C VAL A 111 -2.59 -24.37 20.30
N HIS A 112 -3.78 -23.82 20.57
CA HIS A 112 -3.95 -22.78 21.59
C HIS A 112 -4.60 -23.27 22.90
N GLY A 113 -5.14 -24.49 22.94
CA GLY A 113 -5.98 -24.98 24.04
C GLY A 113 -7.43 -24.48 23.96
N TRP A 114 -8.28 -24.93 24.88
CA TRP A 114 -9.74 -24.70 24.81
C TRP A 114 -10.14 -23.22 24.86
N GLU A 115 -9.79 -22.50 25.93
CA GLU A 115 -10.25 -21.11 26.12
C GLU A 115 -9.70 -20.14 25.07
N LYS A 116 -8.39 -20.20 24.82
CA LYS A 116 -7.74 -19.35 23.81
C LYS A 116 -8.21 -19.72 22.41
N GLY A 117 -8.29 -21.03 22.11
CA GLY A 117 -8.77 -21.53 20.84
C GLY A 117 -10.20 -21.10 20.55
N TRP A 118 -11.08 -21.07 21.56
CA TRP A 118 -12.46 -20.60 21.40
C TRP A 118 -12.52 -19.13 20.93
N ARG A 119 -11.69 -18.28 21.52
CA ARG A 119 -11.58 -16.85 21.15
C ARG A 119 -10.99 -16.66 19.77
N VAL A 120 -9.94 -17.41 19.43
CA VAL A 120 -9.30 -17.38 18.11
C VAL A 120 -10.28 -17.86 17.03
N CYS A 121 -11.02 -18.94 17.27
CA CYS A 121 -12.07 -19.45 16.39
C CYS A 121 -13.17 -18.39 16.16
N GLY A 122 -13.56 -17.69 17.24
CA GLY A 122 -14.51 -16.59 17.18
C GLY A 122 -14.06 -15.42 16.32
N HIS A 123 -12.84 -14.93 16.56
CA HIS A 123 -12.24 -13.85 15.77
C HIS A 123 -12.10 -14.21 14.29
N ARG A 124 -11.62 -15.42 14.01
CA ARG A 124 -11.46 -15.93 12.64
C ARG A 124 -12.78 -16.32 11.98
N ARG A 125 -13.91 -16.30 12.72
CA ARG A 125 -15.25 -16.68 12.27
C ARG A 125 -15.33 -18.13 11.76
N VAL A 126 -14.45 -18.99 12.26
CA VAL A 126 -14.40 -20.43 11.97
C VAL A 126 -15.43 -21.19 12.82
N LEU A 127 -16.02 -20.55 13.83
CA LEU A 127 -17.20 -21.01 14.57
C LEU A 127 -18.30 -19.95 14.49
N PRO A 128 -19.56 -20.31 14.15
CA PRO A 128 -20.61 -19.33 13.90
C PRO A 128 -21.30 -18.89 15.21
N PHE A 129 -21.18 -19.68 16.28
CA PHE A 129 -21.84 -19.46 17.57
C PHE A 129 -21.04 -18.56 18.52
N TYR A 130 -19.95 -17.94 18.05
CA TYR A 130 -19.17 -17.05 18.89
C TYR A 130 -19.91 -15.72 19.12
N ASP A 131 -19.86 -15.23 20.36
CA ASP A 131 -20.70 -14.13 20.84
C ASP A 131 -20.37 -12.78 20.19
N TYR A 132 -21.04 -12.51 19.07
CA TYR A 132 -20.96 -11.25 18.32
C TYR A 132 -21.38 -10.04 19.16
N GLN A 133 -22.25 -10.21 20.16
CA GLN A 133 -22.78 -9.09 20.96
C GLN A 133 -21.69 -8.44 21.81
N ASN A 134 -20.65 -9.21 22.19
CA ASN A 134 -19.48 -8.71 22.91
C ASN A 134 -18.40 -8.08 22.00
N MET A 135 -18.42 -8.35 20.68
CA MET A 135 -17.44 -7.81 19.73
C MET A 135 -17.91 -6.53 19.00
N SER A 136 -19.22 -6.29 18.92
CA SER A 136 -19.75 -5.10 18.27
C SER A 136 -20.03 -3.97 19.25
N ASN A 137 -19.46 -2.80 18.98
CA ASN A 137 -19.77 -1.56 19.72
C ASN A 137 -20.99 -0.83 19.14
N SER A 138 -21.57 -1.29 18.03
CA SER A 138 -22.65 -0.59 17.34
C SER A 138 -24.03 -0.95 17.91
N PRO A 139 -24.85 0.02 18.32
CA PRO A 139 -26.23 -0.23 18.78
C PRO A 139 -27.11 -0.90 17.71
N LYS A 140 -26.87 -0.59 16.43
CA LYS A 140 -27.62 -1.15 15.29
C LYS A 140 -27.30 -2.63 15.07
N GLU A 141 -26.06 -3.04 15.33
CA GLU A 141 -25.62 -4.44 15.17
C GLU A 141 -26.02 -5.34 16.34
N LYS A 142 -26.32 -4.74 17.51
CA LYS A 142 -26.92 -5.43 18.66
C LYS A 142 -28.42 -5.71 18.51
N THR A 143 -29.06 -5.16 17.48
CA THR A 143 -30.46 -5.49 17.16
C THR A 143 -30.59 -6.91 16.61
N LYS A 144 -31.77 -7.53 16.78
CA LYS A 144 -32.05 -8.88 16.26
C LYS A 144 -31.84 -8.97 14.74
N SER A 145 -32.16 -7.92 13.98
CA SER A 145 -31.93 -7.85 12.54
C SER A 145 -30.45 -7.71 12.18
N GLY A 146 -29.69 -6.92 12.93
CA GLY A 146 -28.23 -6.81 12.79
C GLY A 146 -27.52 -8.14 13.06
N TRP A 147 -27.93 -8.85 14.09
CA TRP A 147 -27.43 -10.20 14.42
C TRP A 147 -27.72 -11.22 13.31
N ILE A 148 -28.95 -11.24 12.77
CA ILE A 148 -29.31 -12.13 11.65
C ILE A 148 -28.50 -11.79 10.39
N ALA A 149 -28.40 -10.52 10.02
CA ALA A 149 -27.64 -10.08 8.85
C ALA A 149 -26.15 -10.42 8.97
N PHE A 150 -25.58 -10.28 10.18
CA PHE A 150 -24.20 -10.67 10.46
C PHE A 150 -23.98 -12.18 10.28
N HIS A 151 -24.86 -13.02 10.83
CA HIS A 151 -24.75 -14.48 10.69
C HIS A 151 -24.95 -14.95 9.26
N ILE A 152 -25.88 -14.35 8.51
CA ILE A 152 -26.04 -14.62 7.08
C ILE A 152 -24.77 -14.27 6.31
N ARG A 153 -24.15 -13.11 6.59
CA ARG A 153 -22.89 -12.70 5.96
C ARG A 153 -21.74 -13.64 6.34
N SER A 154 -21.64 -14.03 7.61
CA SER A 154 -20.63 -14.96 8.12
C SER A 154 -20.81 -16.35 7.50
N LEU A 155 -22.05 -16.81 7.36
CA LEU A 155 -22.38 -18.06 6.67
C LEU A 155 -21.99 -17.99 5.19
N LEU A 156 -22.39 -16.95 4.47
CA LEU A 156 -22.07 -16.82 3.03
C LEU A 156 -20.55 -16.70 2.77
N MET A 157 -19.84 -15.88 3.54
CA MET A 157 -18.46 -15.51 3.22
C MET A 157 -17.41 -16.42 3.87
N THR A 158 -17.72 -17.04 5.00
CA THR A 158 -16.80 -17.83 5.82
C THR A 158 -17.19 -19.30 5.92
N ALA A 159 -18.49 -19.63 5.91
CA ALA A 159 -18.94 -21.02 5.87
C ALA A 159 -18.97 -21.58 4.46
N LEU A 160 -19.81 -20.98 3.61
CA LEU A 160 -20.24 -21.57 2.36
C LEU A 160 -19.07 -21.68 1.39
N GLY A 161 -18.17 -20.70 1.31
CA GLY A 161 -16.97 -20.79 0.47
C GLY A 161 -16.15 -22.07 0.72
N PRO A 162 -15.43 -22.20 1.85
CA PRO A 162 -14.61 -23.39 2.14
C PRO A 162 -15.36 -24.73 2.09
N TRP A 163 -16.64 -24.76 2.50
CA TRP A 163 -17.48 -25.96 2.38
C TRP A 163 -17.81 -26.29 0.93
N THR A 164 -18.10 -25.29 0.08
CA THR A 164 -18.29 -25.50 -1.36
C THR A 164 -17.00 -26.01 -2.01
N TYR A 165 -15.82 -25.49 -1.64
CA TYR A 165 -14.55 -26.04 -2.14
C TYR A 165 -14.35 -27.50 -1.74
N SER A 166 -14.59 -27.83 -0.47
CA SER A 166 -14.44 -29.20 0.04
C SER A 166 -15.43 -30.16 -0.64
N PHE A 167 -16.70 -29.75 -0.74
CA PHE A 167 -17.76 -30.52 -1.39
C PHE A 167 -17.48 -30.72 -2.88
N VAL A 168 -17.18 -29.64 -3.62
CA VAL A 168 -16.85 -29.71 -5.05
C VAL A 168 -15.61 -30.57 -5.26
N THR A 169 -14.57 -30.45 -4.44
CA THR A 169 -13.34 -31.26 -4.55
C THR A 169 -13.63 -32.75 -4.38
N VAL A 170 -14.26 -33.15 -3.28
CA VAL A 170 -14.60 -34.56 -3.03
C VAL A 170 -15.51 -35.09 -4.13
N PHE A 171 -16.54 -34.34 -4.47
CA PHE A 171 -17.49 -34.73 -5.50
C PHE A 171 -16.83 -34.85 -6.88
N PHE A 172 -15.93 -33.92 -7.22
CA PHE A 172 -15.20 -33.88 -8.48
C PHE A 172 -14.36 -35.13 -8.67
N PHE A 173 -13.58 -35.53 -7.65
CA PHE A 173 -12.75 -36.72 -7.75
C PHE A 173 -13.54 -38.03 -7.65
N MET A 174 -14.59 -38.09 -6.82
CA MET A 174 -15.44 -39.29 -6.72
C MET A 174 -16.27 -39.55 -7.98
N ASN A 175 -16.68 -38.49 -8.70
CA ASN A 175 -17.55 -38.58 -9.86
C ASN A 175 -16.87 -38.04 -11.13
N ARG A 176 -15.54 -38.15 -11.22
CA ARG A 176 -14.74 -37.53 -12.29
C ARG A 176 -15.25 -37.89 -13.68
N LYS A 177 -15.54 -39.17 -13.94
CA LYS A 177 -16.04 -39.63 -15.23
C LYS A 177 -17.40 -39.02 -15.57
N LEU A 178 -18.34 -39.05 -14.63
CA LEU A 178 -19.68 -38.45 -14.79
C LEU A 178 -19.58 -36.96 -15.12
N LEU A 179 -18.71 -36.22 -14.43
CA LEU A 179 -18.53 -34.79 -14.65
C LEU A 179 -17.87 -34.50 -15.99
N TYR A 180 -16.84 -35.27 -16.34
CA TYR A 180 -16.17 -35.17 -17.64
C TYR A 180 -17.15 -35.41 -18.80
N ASP A 181 -17.97 -36.46 -18.72
CA ASP A 181 -19.00 -36.77 -19.73
C ASP A 181 -20.08 -35.67 -19.81
N ASN A 182 -20.22 -34.82 -18.78
CA ASN A 182 -21.10 -33.66 -18.76
C ASN A 182 -20.38 -32.34 -19.08
N GLY A 183 -19.15 -32.41 -19.62
CA GLY A 183 -18.36 -31.25 -20.03
C GLY A 183 -17.72 -30.48 -18.87
N PHE A 184 -17.47 -31.10 -17.72
CA PHE A 184 -16.68 -30.51 -16.64
C PHE A 184 -15.31 -31.17 -16.55
N GLU A 185 -14.27 -30.39 -16.81
CA GLU A 185 -12.91 -30.90 -16.88
C GLU A 185 -11.99 -30.40 -15.77
N LEU A 186 -10.76 -30.92 -15.77
CA LEU A 186 -9.76 -30.59 -14.77
C LEU A 186 -9.37 -29.11 -14.82
N ALA A 187 -9.35 -28.48 -16.00
CA ALA A 187 -9.03 -27.06 -16.17
C ALA A 187 -9.96 -26.14 -15.37
N GLU A 188 -11.29 -26.30 -15.51
CA GLU A 188 -12.29 -25.53 -14.76
C GLU A 188 -12.14 -25.75 -13.25
N TYR A 189 -11.91 -27.00 -12.83
CA TYR A 189 -11.65 -27.31 -11.43
C TYR A 189 -10.36 -26.65 -10.90
N LEU A 190 -9.31 -26.58 -11.71
CA LEU A 190 -8.04 -25.94 -11.35
C LEU A 190 -8.19 -24.42 -11.18
N ILE A 191 -8.95 -23.76 -12.06
CA ILE A 191 -9.30 -22.34 -11.89
C ILE A 191 -10.09 -22.15 -10.59
N PHE A 192 -11.11 -22.98 -10.36
CA PHE A 192 -11.91 -22.95 -9.15
C PHE A 192 -11.05 -23.09 -7.88
N ILE A 193 -10.21 -24.13 -7.77
CA ILE A 193 -9.38 -24.36 -6.58
C ILE A 193 -8.26 -23.31 -6.43
N SER A 194 -7.78 -22.71 -7.52
CA SER A 194 -6.78 -21.65 -7.46
C SER A 194 -7.29 -20.43 -6.68
N PHE A 195 -8.55 -20.01 -6.89
CA PHE A 195 -9.14 -18.90 -6.14
C PHE A 195 -9.22 -19.19 -4.64
N PHE A 196 -9.45 -20.44 -4.25
CA PHE A 196 -9.42 -20.86 -2.86
C PHE A 196 -8.03 -20.75 -2.25
N ILE A 197 -7.03 -21.33 -2.90
CA ILE A 197 -5.65 -21.35 -2.44
C ILE A 197 -5.11 -19.92 -2.30
N VAL A 198 -5.39 -19.09 -3.30
CA VAL A 198 -4.98 -17.69 -3.30
C VAL A 198 -5.69 -16.89 -2.19
N ARG A 199 -6.99 -17.11 -1.97
CA ARG A 199 -7.73 -16.52 -0.84
C ARG A 199 -7.11 -16.92 0.50
N ALA A 200 -6.86 -18.22 0.72
CA ALA A 200 -6.24 -18.72 1.94
C ALA A 200 -4.86 -18.08 2.15
N SER A 201 -4.09 -17.92 1.08
CA SER A 201 -2.77 -17.27 1.09
C SER A 201 -2.85 -15.79 1.46
N VAL A 202 -3.83 -15.05 0.94
CA VAL A 202 -4.08 -13.65 1.32
C VAL A 202 -4.36 -13.50 2.81
N ILE A 203 -5.22 -14.37 3.36
CA ILE A 203 -5.54 -14.35 4.79
C ILE A 203 -4.30 -14.71 5.60
N ALA A 204 -3.52 -15.71 5.18
CA ALA A 204 -2.25 -16.08 5.80
C ALA A 204 -1.27 -14.91 5.89
N ILE A 205 -1.10 -14.16 4.79
CA ILE A 205 -0.22 -12.99 4.75
C ILE A 205 -0.68 -11.91 5.72
N LYS A 206 -2.00 -11.65 5.80
CA LYS A 206 -2.57 -10.70 6.75
C LYS A 206 -2.12 -11.01 8.18
N TYR A 207 -2.28 -12.26 8.62
CA TYR A 207 -1.88 -12.68 9.98
C TYR A 207 -0.36 -12.78 10.15
N GLY A 208 0.39 -13.05 9.08
CA GLY A 208 1.87 -13.01 9.08
C GLY A 208 2.43 -11.62 9.38
N TYR A 209 1.68 -10.55 9.12
CA TYR A 209 2.04 -9.16 9.43
C TYR A 209 1.33 -8.58 10.67
N TYR A 210 0.72 -9.41 11.51
CA TYR A 210 0.17 -8.95 12.79
C TYR A 210 1.29 -8.85 13.84
N SER A 211 1.29 -7.76 14.60
CA SER A 211 2.22 -7.59 15.72
C SER A 211 1.93 -8.62 16.82
N ASP A 212 2.90 -8.90 17.70
CA ASP A 212 2.64 -9.81 18.83
C ASP A 212 1.59 -9.24 19.78
N GLU A 213 1.47 -7.92 19.85
CA GLU A 213 0.39 -7.26 20.57
C GLU A 213 -0.97 -7.50 19.90
N ASP A 214 -1.07 -7.36 18.57
CA ASP A 214 -2.30 -7.66 17.83
C ASP A 214 -2.71 -9.13 18.04
N LEU A 215 -1.76 -10.08 17.95
CA LEU A 215 -2.02 -11.50 18.17
C LEU A 215 -2.45 -11.80 19.62
N ARG A 216 -1.77 -11.22 20.62
CA ARG A 216 -2.19 -11.35 22.03
C ARG A 216 -3.55 -10.72 22.29
N ASN A 217 -3.87 -9.59 21.65
CA ASN A 217 -5.18 -8.95 21.75
C ASN A 217 -6.28 -9.80 21.09
N ILE A 218 -5.96 -10.63 20.11
CA ILE A 218 -6.91 -11.61 19.57
C ILE A 218 -7.11 -12.78 20.54
N GLU A 219 -6.04 -13.27 21.18
CA GLU A 219 -6.12 -14.38 22.16
C GLU A 219 -6.77 -13.98 23.49
N HIS A 220 -6.58 -12.74 23.93
CA HIS A 220 -6.96 -12.26 25.27
C HIS A 220 -7.91 -11.05 25.25
N GLY A 221 -7.84 -10.22 24.22
CA GLY A 221 -8.47 -8.89 24.20
C GLY A 221 -9.96 -8.87 23.86
N VAL A 222 -10.52 -9.98 23.35
CA VAL A 222 -11.97 -10.08 23.06
C VAL A 222 -12.80 -10.05 24.33
N SER A 223 -12.31 -10.62 25.45
CA SER A 223 -12.99 -10.58 26.75
C SER A 223 -12.75 -9.27 27.52
N THR A 224 -11.74 -8.48 27.15
CA THR A 224 -11.42 -7.21 27.82
C THR A 224 -11.90 -5.98 27.03
N GLY A 225 -12.64 -6.16 25.92
CA GLY A 225 -13.08 -5.07 25.03
C GLY A 225 -11.95 -4.37 24.26
N LYS A 226 -10.72 -4.89 24.29
CA LYS A 226 -9.54 -4.29 23.64
C LYS A 226 -9.47 -4.58 22.14
N TRP A 227 -10.17 -5.62 21.68
CA TRP A 227 -10.24 -5.98 20.26
C TRP A 227 -11.71 -6.13 19.82
N ASN A 228 -12.15 -5.27 18.91
CA ASN A 228 -13.52 -5.25 18.39
C ASN A 228 -13.56 -5.44 16.86
N VAL A 229 -14.76 -5.45 16.28
CA VAL A 229 -14.93 -5.56 14.81
C VAL A 229 -14.22 -4.42 14.08
N GLN A 230 -14.29 -3.20 14.60
CA GLN A 230 -13.61 -2.05 14.01
C GLN A 230 -12.09 -2.24 13.99
N SER A 231 -11.46 -2.72 15.07
CA SER A 231 -10.02 -3.05 15.11
C SER A 231 -9.65 -4.05 14.01
N SER A 232 -10.52 -5.02 13.74
CA SER A 232 -10.31 -5.99 12.67
C SER A 232 -10.41 -5.35 11.28
N ASP A 233 -11.41 -4.48 11.07
CA ASP A 233 -11.63 -3.75 9.82
C ASP A 233 -10.51 -2.76 9.54
N LYS A 234 -10.01 -2.04 10.56
CA LYS A 234 -8.84 -1.16 10.46
C LYS A 234 -7.64 -1.90 9.87
N LYS A 235 -7.40 -3.14 10.30
CA LYS A 235 -6.27 -3.97 9.87
C LYS A 235 -6.47 -4.63 8.48
N MET A 236 -7.62 -4.47 7.82
CA MET A 236 -7.88 -5.01 6.49
C MET A 236 -7.46 -4.04 5.38
N LEU A 237 -6.93 -4.58 4.27
CA LEU A 237 -6.55 -3.76 3.11
C LEU A 237 -7.80 -3.21 2.39
N LEU A 238 -8.75 -4.07 2.02
CA LEU A 238 -9.94 -3.68 1.27
C LEU A 238 -10.98 -2.92 2.11
N ALA A 239 -11.33 -3.43 3.30
CA ALA A 239 -12.36 -2.79 4.14
C ALA A 239 -11.82 -1.54 4.86
N GLY A 240 -10.57 -1.60 5.32
CA GLY A 240 -9.92 -0.51 6.07
C GLY A 240 -9.18 0.46 5.18
N TRP A 241 -7.93 0.11 4.86
CA TRP A 241 -6.94 1.02 4.31
C TRP A 241 -7.31 1.65 2.96
N CYS A 242 -7.83 0.87 2.02
CA CYS A 242 -8.23 1.35 0.69
C CYS A 242 -9.74 1.61 0.57
N GLY A 243 -10.55 0.97 1.42
CA GLY A 243 -12.00 1.05 1.38
C GLY A 243 -12.50 2.39 1.89
N ILE A 244 -12.37 2.63 3.20
CA ILE A 244 -12.96 3.81 3.82
C ILE A 244 -12.06 4.38 4.93
N PRO A 245 -10.82 4.79 4.61
CA PRO A 245 -9.82 5.18 5.59
C PRO A 245 -10.22 6.39 6.46
N ARG A 246 -11.06 7.30 5.94
CA ARG A 246 -11.57 8.47 6.69
C ARG A 246 -12.68 8.15 7.68
N LEU A 247 -13.58 7.23 7.33
CA LEU A 247 -14.72 6.87 8.19
C LEU A 247 -14.31 5.88 9.30
N LEU A 248 -13.10 5.34 9.24
CA LEU A 248 -12.54 4.50 10.29
C LEU A 248 -11.66 5.34 11.23
N PRO A 249 -12.16 5.70 12.42
CA PRO A 249 -11.49 6.66 13.30
C PRO A 249 -10.11 6.15 13.69
N GLY A 250 -9.10 7.00 13.54
CA GLY A 250 -7.72 6.73 13.94
C GLY A 250 -6.88 5.90 12.98
N VAL A 251 -7.39 5.35 11.87
CA VAL A 251 -6.54 4.56 10.93
C VAL A 251 -5.39 5.38 10.36
N ILE A 252 -5.68 6.58 9.88
CA ILE A 252 -4.67 7.48 9.33
C ILE A 252 -3.74 7.99 10.44
N GLN A 253 -4.29 8.32 11.61
CA GLN A 253 -3.50 8.82 12.75
C GLN A 253 -2.55 7.76 13.30
N ASP A 254 -3.00 6.51 13.42
CA ASP A 254 -2.18 5.37 13.83
C ASP A 254 -1.02 5.19 12.84
N CYS A 255 -1.29 5.28 11.52
CA CYS A 255 -0.25 5.20 10.49
C CYS A 255 0.75 6.37 10.54
N ILE A 256 0.30 7.58 10.86
CA ILE A 256 1.16 8.76 11.04
C ILE A 256 2.08 8.55 12.25
N ASN A 257 1.53 8.12 13.38
CA ASN A 257 2.29 7.87 14.60
C ASN A 257 3.29 6.72 14.40
N ASP A 258 2.86 5.61 13.81
CA ASP A 258 3.72 4.47 13.49
C ASP A 258 4.88 4.87 12.56
N ALA A 259 4.64 5.79 11.62
CA ALA A 259 5.66 6.29 10.71
C ALA A 259 6.71 7.16 11.42
N GLN A 260 6.27 8.05 12.32
CA GLN A 260 7.16 8.88 13.13
C GLN A 260 8.05 8.04 14.04
N VAL A 261 7.47 7.01 14.68
CA VAL A 261 8.23 6.04 15.49
C VAL A 261 9.20 5.24 14.64
N ALA A 262 8.81 4.81 13.44
CA ALA A 262 9.67 4.03 12.55
C ALA A 262 10.88 4.79 12.01
N VAL A 263 10.79 6.12 11.88
CA VAL A 263 11.88 6.99 11.41
C VAL A 263 12.64 7.63 12.59
N GLU A 264 12.14 7.45 13.82
CA GLU A 264 12.69 8.04 15.05
C GLU A 264 12.67 9.58 15.05
N VAL A 265 11.59 10.17 14.51
CA VAL A 265 11.48 11.62 14.31
C VAL A 265 10.17 12.17 14.88
N ASP A 266 10.31 13.24 15.67
CA ASP A 266 9.18 14.04 16.13
C ASP A 266 8.98 15.26 15.22
N LEU A 267 8.06 15.14 14.25
CA LEU A 267 7.73 16.20 13.30
C LEU A 267 7.07 17.43 13.95
N LYS A 268 6.64 17.34 15.22
CA LYS A 268 6.13 18.52 15.95
C LYS A 268 7.22 19.55 16.22
N LYS A 269 8.47 19.10 16.35
CA LYS A 269 9.64 19.95 16.67
C LYS A 269 10.30 20.55 15.44
N VAL A 270 9.79 20.23 14.25
CA VAL A 270 10.33 20.64 12.97
C VAL A 270 9.31 21.55 12.30
N SER A 271 9.75 22.65 11.72
CA SER A 271 8.89 23.63 11.08
C SER A 271 9.41 23.99 9.69
N PHE A 272 8.47 24.26 8.78
CA PHE A 272 8.70 24.94 7.53
C PHE A 272 8.56 26.45 7.75
N LYS A 273 9.44 27.23 7.16
CA LYS A 273 9.37 28.67 7.08
C LYS A 273 8.61 29.08 5.81
N LEU A 274 7.58 29.88 5.97
CA LEU A 274 6.80 30.46 4.87
C LEU A 274 7.61 31.58 4.19
N SER A 275 7.42 31.75 2.87
CA SER A 275 7.95 32.92 2.18
C SER A 275 7.23 34.18 2.66
N SER A 276 7.91 35.33 2.71
CA SER A 276 7.39 36.58 3.29
C SER A 276 6.15 37.17 2.61
N GLN A 277 5.79 36.70 1.41
CA GLN A 277 4.50 37.04 0.77
C GLN A 277 3.33 36.17 1.27
N ASP A 278 3.60 35.00 1.84
CA ASP A 278 2.61 33.98 2.19
C ASP A 278 2.23 33.98 3.69
N SER A 279 3.07 34.56 4.55
CA SER A 279 2.85 34.55 6.02
C SER A 279 1.66 35.38 6.47
N LEU A 280 1.26 36.42 5.72
CA LEU A 280 0.05 37.20 6.02
C LEU A 280 -1.25 36.40 5.85
N ALA A 281 -1.26 35.33 5.04
CA ALA A 281 -2.46 34.55 4.74
C ALA A 281 -2.69 33.37 5.70
N TRP A 282 -1.62 32.70 6.15
CA TRP A 282 -1.71 31.53 7.03
C TRP A 282 -2.31 31.85 8.42
N ASN A 283 -2.20 33.10 8.85
CA ASN A 283 -2.60 33.58 10.17
C ASN A 283 -4.11 33.87 10.31
N ALA A 284 -4.88 33.89 9.22
CA ALA A 284 -6.30 34.24 9.26
C ALA A 284 -7.20 33.07 9.72
N ASP A 285 -6.86 31.82 9.38
CA ASP A 285 -7.73 30.65 9.62
C ASP A 285 -7.17 29.64 10.63
N SER A 286 -5.90 29.73 11.03
CA SER A 286 -5.30 28.79 11.97
C SER A 286 -5.25 29.38 13.38
N LYS A 287 -6.15 28.93 14.28
CA LYS A 287 -5.88 28.94 15.73
C LYS A 287 -4.70 28.00 16.01
N MET A 288 -3.49 28.44 15.69
CA MET A 288 -2.26 27.71 15.91
C MET A 288 -1.55 28.31 17.12
N ASP A 289 -1.43 27.50 18.17
CA ASP A 289 -1.00 27.87 19.53
C ASP A 289 0.53 28.09 19.65
N THR A 290 1.15 28.65 18.61
CA THR A 290 2.58 28.98 18.57
C THR A 290 2.73 30.39 18.03
N GLY A 291 3.09 31.33 18.89
CA GLY A 291 3.21 32.77 18.59
C GLY A 291 4.36 33.18 17.66
N ASP A 292 4.64 32.40 16.61
CA ASP A 292 5.65 32.69 15.58
C ASP A 292 4.99 32.57 14.18
N CYS A 293 4.55 33.72 13.64
CA CYS A 293 3.62 33.86 12.50
C CYS A 293 4.15 33.35 11.13
N ASP A 294 5.45 33.02 11.05
CA ASP A 294 6.14 32.66 9.80
C ASP A 294 6.47 31.16 9.69
N LYS A 295 6.07 30.33 10.67
CA LYS A 295 6.45 28.92 10.75
C LYS A 295 5.26 27.96 10.83
N VAL A 296 5.29 26.92 10.00
CA VAL A 296 4.30 25.83 9.98
C VAL A 296 4.94 24.53 10.46
N SER A 297 4.33 23.84 11.41
CA SER A 297 4.85 22.53 11.85
C SER A 297 4.88 21.50 10.71
N ALA A 298 5.98 20.77 10.58
CA ALA A 298 6.13 19.69 9.61
C ALA A 298 5.09 18.56 9.83
N LEU A 299 4.65 18.34 11.07
CA LEU A 299 3.57 17.38 11.35
C LEU A 299 2.25 17.83 10.71
N HIS A 300 1.97 19.13 10.69
CA HIS A 300 0.75 19.66 10.07
C HIS A 300 0.78 19.42 8.55
N VAL A 301 1.87 19.80 7.88
CA VAL A 301 2.06 19.55 6.44
C VAL A 301 2.00 18.04 6.14
N PHE A 302 2.67 17.22 6.93
CA PHE A 302 2.66 15.76 6.77
C PHE A 302 1.25 15.17 6.92
N SER A 303 0.55 15.49 8.01
CA SER A 303 -0.81 15.01 8.28
C SER A 303 -1.77 15.44 7.17
N ARG A 304 -1.59 16.66 6.65
CA ARG A 304 -2.35 17.19 5.53
C ARG A 304 -2.14 16.38 4.26
N VAL A 305 -0.89 16.18 3.85
CA VAL A 305 -0.51 15.38 2.67
C VAL A 305 -1.05 13.96 2.79
N VAL A 306 -0.94 13.35 3.97
CA VAL A 306 -1.43 11.98 4.18
C VAL A 306 -2.95 11.93 4.13
N THR A 307 -3.64 12.83 4.81
CA THR A 307 -5.11 12.82 4.88
C THR A 307 -5.75 13.12 3.53
N SER A 308 -5.18 14.04 2.75
CA SER A 308 -5.65 14.37 1.40
C SER A 308 -5.52 13.18 0.44
N THR A 309 -4.38 12.48 0.47
CA THR A 309 -4.05 11.43 -0.49
C THR A 309 -4.46 10.03 -0.03
N PHE A 310 -4.04 9.61 1.17
CA PHE A 310 -4.38 8.30 1.74
C PHE A 310 -5.84 8.19 2.16
N GLY A 311 -6.50 9.33 2.42
CA GLY A 311 -7.93 9.38 2.71
C GLY A 311 -8.84 9.09 1.51
N GLU A 312 -8.33 8.98 0.28
CA GLU A 312 -9.13 8.69 -0.91
C GLU A 312 -9.57 7.21 -0.94
N SER A 313 -10.89 6.98 -0.98
CA SER A 313 -11.48 5.64 -1.13
C SER A 313 -11.29 5.10 -2.55
N ILE A 314 -10.96 3.81 -2.68
CA ILE A 314 -10.95 3.11 -3.97
C ILE A 314 -12.33 3.14 -4.66
N PHE A 315 -13.42 3.19 -3.90
CA PHE A 315 -14.78 3.18 -4.45
C PHE A 315 -15.16 4.51 -5.14
N ASN A 316 -14.41 5.59 -4.89
CA ASN A 316 -14.53 6.83 -5.66
C ASN A 316 -14.08 6.61 -7.11
N ARG A 317 -13.19 5.64 -7.36
CA ARG A 317 -12.74 5.22 -8.71
C ARG A 317 -13.70 4.21 -9.32
N LYS A 318 -14.96 4.64 -9.49
CA LYS A 318 -16.05 3.79 -10.00
C LYS A 318 -15.74 3.07 -11.31
N ARG A 319 -14.94 3.67 -12.20
CA ARG A 319 -14.54 3.03 -13.47
C ARG A 319 -13.60 1.84 -13.24
N TYR A 320 -12.62 2.02 -12.36
CA TYR A 320 -11.63 0.99 -12.04
C TYR A 320 -12.26 -0.21 -11.31
N VAL A 321 -13.10 0.07 -10.32
CA VAL A 321 -13.87 -0.96 -9.59
C VAL A 321 -14.82 -1.72 -10.53
N ARG A 322 -15.54 -1.00 -11.41
CA ARG A 322 -16.40 -1.64 -12.43
C ARG A 322 -15.59 -2.51 -13.39
N GLY A 323 -14.42 -2.06 -13.84
CA GLY A 323 -13.54 -2.86 -14.69
C GLY A 323 -13.13 -4.19 -14.03
N CYS A 324 -12.82 -4.18 -12.73
CA CYS A 324 -12.50 -5.41 -11.99
C CYS A 324 -13.69 -6.37 -11.91
N VAL A 325 -14.89 -5.86 -11.61
CA VAL A 325 -16.11 -6.68 -11.55
C VAL A 325 -16.41 -7.28 -12.93
N VAL A 326 -16.39 -6.46 -13.98
CA VAL A 326 -16.64 -6.91 -15.35
C VAL A 326 -15.60 -7.96 -15.76
N GLY A 327 -14.31 -7.76 -15.48
CA GLY A 327 -13.26 -8.73 -15.82
C GLY A 327 -13.47 -10.10 -15.19
N VAL A 328 -13.86 -10.16 -13.91
CA VAL A 328 -14.18 -11.43 -13.23
C VAL A 328 -15.42 -12.06 -13.81
N TRP A 329 -16.45 -11.28 -14.08
CA TRP A 329 -17.69 -11.82 -14.60
C TRP A 329 -17.49 -12.36 -16.01
N SER A 330 -16.70 -11.69 -16.84
CA SER A 330 -16.26 -12.20 -18.13
C SER A 330 -15.54 -13.54 -17.99
N LEU A 331 -14.58 -13.66 -17.05
CA LEU A 331 -13.92 -14.93 -16.75
C LEU A 331 -14.93 -16.01 -16.33
N ALA A 332 -15.78 -15.72 -15.36
CA ALA A 332 -16.73 -16.68 -14.79
C ALA A 332 -17.75 -17.18 -15.83
N TRP A 333 -18.13 -16.32 -16.78
CA TRP A 333 -19.02 -16.67 -17.88
C TRP A 333 -18.31 -17.28 -19.09
N THR A 334 -16.97 -17.34 -19.13
CA THR A 334 -16.21 -17.84 -20.28
C THR A 334 -16.56 -19.30 -20.59
N ALA A 335 -16.41 -20.21 -19.62
CA ALA A 335 -16.72 -21.62 -19.83
C ALA A 335 -18.23 -21.86 -20.09
N PRO A 336 -19.17 -21.28 -19.33
CA PRO A 336 -20.61 -21.33 -19.63
C PRO A 336 -20.97 -20.88 -21.06
N ALA A 337 -20.42 -19.75 -21.51
CA ALA A 337 -20.72 -19.20 -22.83
C ALA A 337 -20.17 -20.08 -23.95
N LEU A 338 -18.94 -20.58 -23.81
CA LEU A 338 -18.34 -21.48 -24.79
C LEU A 338 -19.09 -22.80 -24.87
N LYS A 339 -19.49 -23.40 -23.73
CA LYS A 339 -20.35 -24.60 -23.72
C LYS A 339 -21.63 -24.37 -24.54
N ALA A 340 -22.28 -23.22 -24.37
CA ALA A 340 -23.45 -22.87 -25.17
C ALA A 340 -23.13 -22.76 -26.68
N CYS A 341 -21.98 -22.19 -27.06
CA CYS A 341 -21.52 -22.12 -28.45
C CYS A 341 -21.30 -23.51 -29.08
N PHE A 342 -20.78 -24.47 -28.31
CA PHE A 342 -20.59 -25.86 -28.72
C PHE A 342 -21.84 -26.74 -28.53
N ARG A 343 -23.01 -26.12 -28.29
CA ARG A 343 -24.30 -26.81 -28.08
C ARG A 343 -24.29 -27.81 -26.92
N LEU A 344 -23.36 -27.65 -25.99
CA LEU A 344 -23.34 -28.39 -24.74
C LEU A 344 -24.23 -27.69 -23.70
N PRO A 345 -24.87 -28.46 -22.82
CA PRO A 345 -25.58 -27.90 -21.67
C PRO A 345 -24.61 -27.09 -20.80
N ILE A 346 -24.95 -25.83 -20.53
CA ILE A 346 -24.12 -24.86 -19.79
C ILE A 346 -23.61 -25.42 -18.45
N PHE A 347 -24.46 -26.15 -17.74
CA PHE A 347 -24.12 -26.79 -16.46
C PHE A 347 -24.27 -28.31 -16.50
N GLY A 348 -24.14 -28.94 -17.68
CA GLY A 348 -24.35 -30.37 -17.85
C GLY A 348 -25.83 -30.78 -17.79
N ASN A 349 -26.09 -32.07 -18.04
CA ASN A 349 -27.45 -32.60 -18.17
C ASN A 349 -28.03 -33.13 -16.86
N CYS A 350 -27.18 -33.64 -15.95
CA CYS A 350 -27.61 -34.23 -14.69
C CYS A 350 -27.77 -33.18 -13.58
N TRP A 351 -28.53 -33.50 -12.53
CA TRP A 351 -28.70 -32.57 -11.41
C TRP A 351 -27.38 -32.32 -10.67
N GLN A 352 -26.50 -33.31 -10.64
CA GLN A 352 -25.18 -33.22 -10.03
C GLN A 352 -24.29 -32.22 -10.76
N SER A 353 -24.20 -32.31 -12.09
CA SER A 353 -23.43 -31.38 -12.90
C SER A 353 -23.98 -29.96 -12.80
N LYS A 354 -25.31 -29.82 -12.75
CA LYS A 354 -25.99 -28.52 -12.57
C LYS A 354 -25.63 -27.87 -11.25
N LEU A 355 -25.61 -28.67 -10.17
CA LEU A 355 -25.20 -28.21 -8.85
C LEU A 355 -23.73 -27.78 -8.85
N ILE A 356 -22.82 -28.61 -9.34
CA ILE A 356 -21.38 -28.31 -9.36
C ILE A 356 -21.07 -27.08 -10.22
N GLY A 357 -21.63 -27.01 -11.44
CA GLY A 357 -21.45 -25.86 -12.31
C GLY A 357 -22.00 -24.56 -11.71
N GLY A 358 -23.15 -24.63 -11.05
CA GLY A 358 -23.71 -23.49 -10.33
C GLY A 358 -22.83 -23.04 -9.16
N LEU A 359 -22.26 -23.98 -8.41
CA LEU A 359 -21.34 -23.68 -7.31
C LEU A 359 -20.01 -23.07 -7.81
N ILE A 360 -19.44 -23.59 -8.91
CA ILE A 360 -18.24 -23.03 -9.53
C ILE A 360 -18.50 -21.60 -9.99
N LEU A 361 -19.59 -21.37 -10.74
CA LEU A 361 -19.95 -20.03 -11.23
C LEU A 361 -20.15 -19.03 -10.08
N PHE A 362 -20.95 -19.41 -9.07
CA PHE A 362 -21.20 -18.56 -7.90
C PHE A 362 -19.91 -18.20 -7.18
N ASN A 363 -19.03 -19.19 -7.01
CA ASN A 363 -17.75 -19.04 -6.36
C ASN A 363 -16.81 -18.09 -7.12
N GLU A 364 -16.68 -18.27 -8.44
CA GLU A 364 -15.87 -17.41 -9.29
C GLU A 364 -16.40 -15.97 -9.29
N MET A 365 -17.72 -15.77 -9.36
CA MET A 365 -18.30 -14.43 -9.29
C MET A 365 -17.99 -13.74 -7.96
N ILE A 366 -18.14 -14.41 -6.82
CA ILE A 366 -17.93 -13.77 -5.50
C ILE A 366 -16.43 -13.65 -5.16
N PHE A 367 -15.71 -14.76 -5.16
CA PHE A 367 -14.31 -14.78 -4.72
C PHE A 367 -13.35 -14.30 -5.78
N GLY A 368 -13.68 -14.45 -7.07
CA GLY A 368 -12.96 -13.76 -8.14
C GLY A 368 -13.10 -12.25 -8.00
N THR A 369 -14.29 -11.72 -7.67
CA THR A 369 -14.49 -10.28 -7.47
C THR A 369 -13.66 -9.77 -6.30
N LEU A 370 -13.67 -10.47 -5.16
CA LEU A 370 -12.83 -10.12 -4.02
C LEU A 370 -11.34 -10.16 -4.34
N THR A 371 -10.92 -11.15 -5.15
CA THR A 371 -9.54 -11.31 -5.61
C THR A 371 -9.08 -10.10 -6.43
N LEU A 372 -9.81 -9.72 -7.48
CA LEU A 372 -9.41 -8.57 -8.29
C LEU A 372 -9.55 -7.24 -7.53
N LEU A 373 -10.53 -7.11 -6.63
CA LEU A 373 -10.63 -5.91 -5.78
C LEU A 373 -9.43 -5.76 -4.85
N LEU A 374 -8.89 -6.86 -4.33
CA LEU A 374 -7.69 -6.79 -3.49
C LEU A 374 -6.46 -6.38 -4.28
N LEU A 375 -6.30 -6.90 -5.50
CA LEU A 375 -5.22 -6.48 -6.41
C LEU A 375 -5.41 -5.03 -6.88
N ALA A 376 -6.66 -4.59 -7.05
CA ALA A 376 -7.00 -3.20 -7.28
C ALA A 376 -6.62 -2.30 -6.10
N CYS A 377 -6.74 -2.78 -4.86
CA CYS A 377 -6.29 -2.05 -3.68
C CYS A 377 -4.77 -1.82 -3.67
N THR A 378 -3.96 -2.73 -4.21
CA THR A 378 -2.50 -2.55 -4.25
C THR A 378 -2.11 -1.49 -5.26
N ALA A 379 -2.70 -1.52 -6.46
CA ALA A 379 -2.53 -0.47 -7.46
C ALA A 379 -2.98 0.91 -6.93
N HIS A 380 -4.12 0.96 -6.24
CA HIS A 380 -4.61 2.18 -5.59
C HIS A 380 -3.67 2.67 -4.50
N ASP A 381 -3.04 1.78 -3.72
CA ASP A 381 -2.04 2.19 -2.72
C ASP A 381 -0.81 2.82 -3.35
N PHE A 382 -0.24 2.22 -4.41
CA PHE A 382 0.87 2.80 -5.15
C PHE A 382 0.50 4.18 -5.71
N TYR A 383 -0.69 4.30 -6.29
CA TYR A 383 -1.20 5.56 -6.81
C TYR A 383 -1.28 6.66 -5.73
N ARG A 384 -1.81 6.35 -4.54
CA ARG A 384 -1.88 7.31 -3.42
C ARG A 384 -0.49 7.75 -2.96
N ARG A 385 0.48 6.82 -2.91
CA ARG A 385 1.88 7.14 -2.60
C ARG A 385 2.54 8.03 -3.66
N CYS A 386 2.26 7.80 -4.94
CA CYS A 386 2.73 8.67 -6.02
C CYS A 386 2.19 10.08 -5.84
N ASN A 387 0.89 10.21 -5.58
CA ASN A 387 0.26 11.51 -5.36
C ASN A 387 0.81 12.21 -4.12
N ALA A 388 1.02 11.50 -3.02
CA ALA A 388 1.59 12.08 -1.79
C ALA A 388 3.01 12.60 -2.02
N THR A 389 3.83 11.84 -2.74
CA THR A 389 5.20 12.23 -3.09
C THR A 389 5.19 13.45 -4.00
N ARG A 390 4.38 13.44 -5.08
CA ARG A 390 4.23 14.59 -5.98
C ARG A 390 3.71 15.84 -5.27
N MET A 391 2.76 15.68 -4.35
CA MET A 391 2.22 16.79 -3.56
C MET A 391 3.32 17.41 -2.70
N LEU A 392 4.14 16.58 -2.04
CA LEU A 392 5.29 17.05 -1.27
C LEU A 392 6.35 17.73 -2.15
N SER A 393 6.64 17.21 -3.34
CA SER A 393 7.60 17.82 -4.27
C SER A 393 7.08 19.13 -4.86
N LYS A 394 5.79 19.21 -5.23
CA LYS A 394 5.14 20.45 -5.71
C LYS A 394 5.23 21.59 -4.70
N LEU A 395 5.13 21.30 -3.40
CA LEU A 395 5.26 22.32 -2.35
C LEU A 395 6.66 22.94 -2.29
N MET A 396 7.69 22.26 -2.82
CA MET A 396 9.08 22.74 -2.82
C MET A 396 9.49 23.41 -4.14
N THR A 397 8.67 23.31 -5.19
CA THR A 397 9.00 23.82 -6.53
C THR A 397 8.12 25.00 -6.88
N LEU A 398 8.71 26.09 -7.37
CA LEU A 398 7.95 27.22 -7.94
C LEU A 398 7.05 26.75 -9.10
N PRO A 399 5.77 27.21 -9.16
CA PRO A 399 5.14 28.27 -8.35
C PRO A 399 4.55 27.82 -7.00
N GLY A 400 4.71 26.56 -6.58
CA GLY A 400 4.09 25.98 -5.39
C GLY A 400 2.77 25.27 -5.69
N MET A 401 1.96 25.04 -4.65
CA MET A 401 0.64 24.43 -4.76
C MET A 401 -0.46 25.43 -4.44
N PRO A 402 -1.55 25.54 -5.23
CA PRO A 402 -2.68 26.38 -4.86
C PRO A 402 -3.23 26.01 -3.48
N GLU A 403 -3.53 27.00 -2.65
CA GLU A 403 -4.10 26.81 -1.32
C GLU A 403 -5.40 25.99 -1.39
N GLU A 404 -6.24 26.30 -2.38
CA GLU A 404 -7.45 25.53 -2.68
C GLU A 404 -7.13 24.06 -2.97
N GLU A 405 -6.08 23.73 -3.74
CA GLU A 405 -5.70 22.33 -4.02
C GLU A 405 -5.19 21.62 -2.75
N PHE A 406 -4.47 22.34 -1.89
CA PHE A 406 -3.96 21.82 -0.61
C PHE A 406 -5.10 21.57 0.41
N TYR A 407 -6.16 22.38 0.39
CA TYR A 407 -7.30 22.27 1.30
C TYR A 407 -8.53 21.52 0.77
N ALA A 408 -8.74 21.47 -0.55
CA ALA A 408 -9.96 20.95 -1.21
C ALA A 408 -10.28 19.49 -0.90
N ASN A 409 -9.28 18.70 -0.50
CA ASN A 409 -9.46 17.28 -0.19
C ASN A 409 -9.84 16.99 1.26
N LEU A 410 -10.39 17.96 2.01
CA LEU A 410 -11.16 17.67 3.23
C LEU A 410 -12.59 17.30 2.82
N GLY A 411 -12.90 16.01 2.69
CA GLY A 411 -14.25 15.59 3.08
C GLY A 411 -14.55 16.09 4.51
N PRO A 412 -15.83 16.20 4.90
CA PRO A 412 -16.26 16.91 6.10
C PRO A 412 -15.34 16.58 7.26
N SER A 413 -14.78 17.63 7.87
CA SER A 413 -13.83 17.48 8.96
C SER A 413 -14.47 16.68 10.10
N ASP A 414 -13.66 16.09 10.98
CA ASP A 414 -14.17 15.52 12.24
C ASP A 414 -14.86 16.59 13.15
N GLN A 415 -14.92 17.87 12.72
CA GLN A 415 -15.71 18.93 13.33
C GLN A 415 -17.00 19.27 12.55
N ASP A 416 -17.14 18.84 11.29
CA ASP A 416 -18.33 19.07 10.44
C ASP A 416 -19.20 17.82 10.29
N VAL A 417 -19.09 16.87 11.22
CA VAL A 417 -20.24 16.03 11.54
C VAL A 417 -21.17 16.88 12.40
N GLU A 418 -21.79 17.89 11.78
CA GLU A 418 -23.18 18.15 12.11
C GLU A 418 -23.91 16.84 11.82
N VAL A 419 -24.02 15.98 12.84
CA VAL A 419 -25.14 15.06 12.86
C VAL A 419 -26.34 15.98 12.70
N PRO A 420 -27.17 15.88 11.65
CA PRO A 420 -28.22 16.84 11.41
C PRO A 420 -29.05 16.91 12.69
N THR A 421 -28.90 18.00 13.44
CA THR A 421 -29.41 18.09 14.81
C THR A 421 -30.93 18.00 14.76
N ASP A 422 -31.51 18.39 13.65
CA ASP A 422 -32.90 18.30 13.20
C ASP A 422 -33.37 16.87 12.85
N VAL A 423 -32.49 15.95 12.44
CA VAL A 423 -32.80 14.51 12.30
C VAL A 423 -32.71 13.80 13.65
N LEU A 424 -31.70 14.13 14.47
CA LEU A 424 -31.61 13.63 15.84
C LEU A 424 -32.72 14.18 16.73
N LEU A 425 -33.09 15.46 16.64
CA LEU A 425 -34.21 16.07 17.38
C LEU A 425 -35.55 15.48 16.95
N LYS A 426 -35.72 15.14 15.67
CA LYS A 426 -36.91 14.43 15.18
C LYS A 426 -36.96 12.98 15.68
N GLU A 427 -35.84 12.26 15.68
CA GLU A 427 -35.77 10.91 16.26
C GLU A 427 -35.89 10.92 17.79
N TRP A 428 -35.40 11.96 18.46
CA TRP A 428 -35.45 12.12 19.91
C TRP A 428 -36.85 12.54 20.38
N LYS A 429 -37.54 13.45 19.69
CA LYS A 429 -38.99 13.73 19.92
C LYS A 429 -39.84 12.48 19.73
N LYS A 430 -39.56 11.70 18.68
CA LYS A 430 -40.25 10.44 18.39
C LYS A 430 -39.99 9.36 19.46
N ARG A 431 -38.85 9.42 20.15
CA ARG A 431 -38.49 8.52 21.26
C ARG A 431 -38.96 9.01 22.64
N SER A 432 -39.02 10.31 22.88
CA SER A 432 -39.55 10.88 24.14
C SER A 432 -41.06 10.68 24.29
N GLU A 433 -41.77 10.44 23.18
CA GLU A 433 -43.20 10.13 23.17
C GLU A 433 -43.51 8.65 23.46
N THR A 434 -42.50 7.76 23.53
CA THR A 434 -42.75 6.29 23.53
C THR A 434 -42.16 5.47 24.67
N SER A 435 -41.46 6.01 25.69
CA SER A 435 -41.02 5.19 26.84
C SER A 435 -40.65 5.98 28.10
N ASP A 436 -41.12 5.46 29.25
CA ASP A 436 -40.96 5.81 30.68
C ASP A 436 -39.96 6.90 31.18
N PRO A 437 -40.35 7.73 32.18
CA PRO A 437 -39.64 8.90 32.67
C PRO A 437 -38.66 8.62 33.83
N ALA A 438 -37.79 7.62 33.71
CA ALA A 438 -36.83 7.30 34.77
C ALA A 438 -35.40 7.16 34.22
N PHE A 439 -34.87 8.26 33.67
CA PHE A 439 -33.42 8.39 33.45
C PHE A 439 -32.98 9.86 33.55
N ASP A 440 -32.65 10.23 34.79
CA ASP A 440 -31.77 11.30 35.28
C ASP A 440 -31.62 12.63 34.50
N LEU A 441 -32.22 13.69 35.05
CA LEU A 441 -32.19 15.10 34.60
C LEU A 441 -30.81 15.78 34.80
N SER A 442 -29.85 15.10 35.42
CA SER A 442 -28.52 15.64 35.75
C SER A 442 -27.56 15.71 34.56
N VAL A 443 -27.73 14.86 33.53
CA VAL A 443 -26.89 14.87 32.31
C VAL A 443 -27.33 15.95 31.32
N ALA A 444 -28.61 16.30 31.29
CA ALA A 444 -29.16 17.32 30.39
C ALA A 444 -28.71 18.75 30.75
N VAL A 445 -28.47 19.03 32.03
CA VAL A 445 -28.01 20.34 32.53
C VAL A 445 -26.51 20.57 32.25
N GLN A 446 -25.70 19.50 32.17
CA GLN A 446 -24.29 19.63 31.77
C GLN A 446 -24.10 19.86 30.27
N MET A 447 -24.98 19.32 29.40
CA MET A 447 -24.88 19.56 27.96
C MET A 447 -25.47 20.90 27.50
N THR A 448 -26.42 21.48 28.24
CA THR A 448 -26.98 22.80 27.91
C THR A 448 -26.05 23.96 28.27
N ASN A 449 -25.26 23.84 29.33
CA ASN A 449 -24.29 24.89 29.69
C ASN A 449 -23.09 24.95 28.72
N VAL A 450 -22.74 23.85 28.04
CA VAL A 450 -21.71 23.84 26.99
C VAL A 450 -22.25 24.41 25.67
N ALA A 451 -23.54 24.24 25.38
CA ALA A 451 -24.16 24.77 24.15
C ALA A 451 -24.40 26.30 24.19
N VAL A 452 -24.59 26.88 25.39
CA VAL A 452 -24.88 28.32 25.55
C VAL A 452 -23.62 29.20 25.44
N ASP A 453 -22.42 28.67 25.68
CA ASP A 453 -21.16 29.41 25.44
C ASP A 453 -20.71 29.37 23.97
N VAL A 454 -21.19 28.41 23.17
CA VAL A 454 -20.87 28.32 21.73
C VAL A 454 -21.74 29.24 20.88
N SER A 455 -22.96 29.56 21.32
CA SER A 455 -23.90 30.40 20.54
C SER A 455 -23.65 31.92 20.64
N LYS A 456 -22.73 32.38 21.50
CA LYS A 456 -22.41 33.82 21.62
C LYS A 456 -21.25 34.29 20.74
N THR A 457 -20.54 33.38 20.08
CA THR A 457 -19.41 33.72 19.17
C THR A 457 -19.75 33.68 17.68
N SER A 458 -20.97 33.32 17.28
CA SER A 458 -21.34 33.14 15.86
C SER A 458 -22.30 34.21 15.30
N ALA A 459 -22.47 35.35 15.97
CA ALA A 459 -23.45 36.37 15.56
C ALA A 459 -22.85 37.78 15.32
N THR A 460 -21.54 37.90 15.12
CA THR A 460 -20.91 39.19 14.79
C THR A 460 -19.70 39.00 13.86
N SER A 461 -19.97 38.62 12.61
CA SER A 461 -19.07 38.88 11.47
C SER A 461 -19.76 38.45 10.16
N LEU A 462 -20.84 39.15 9.82
CA LEU A 462 -21.32 39.25 8.45
C LEU A 462 -21.23 40.74 8.12
N GLU A 463 -20.67 41.04 6.93
CA GLU A 463 -20.29 42.36 6.40
C GLU A 463 -18.84 42.81 6.70
N SER A 464 -17.91 42.41 5.82
CA SER A 464 -17.08 43.37 5.05
C SER A 464 -16.11 42.64 4.10
N ASP A 465 -16.12 43.12 2.85
CA ASP A 465 -15.03 43.09 1.86
C ASP A 465 -14.80 41.83 1.03
N SER A 466 -15.63 41.72 0.00
CA SER A 466 -15.34 41.04 -1.25
C SER A 466 -14.36 41.85 -2.12
N GLU A 467 -13.06 41.71 -1.91
CA GLU A 467 -12.04 42.16 -2.87
C GLU A 467 -10.90 41.15 -3.06
N SER A 468 -10.78 40.63 -4.30
CA SER A 468 -9.67 39.86 -4.88
C SER A 468 -9.27 38.53 -4.21
N CYS A 469 -9.93 37.43 -4.60
CA CYS A 469 -9.33 36.09 -4.46
C CYS A 469 -8.31 35.91 -5.59
N SER A 470 -7.10 36.46 -5.44
CA SER A 470 -5.96 36.05 -6.27
C SER A 470 -5.66 34.58 -5.97
N ASN A 471 -5.34 33.77 -6.98
CA ASN A 471 -4.91 32.38 -6.78
C ASN A 471 -3.71 32.34 -5.80
N ARG A 472 -3.94 31.98 -4.55
CA ARG A 472 -2.91 31.88 -3.50
C ARG A 472 -2.17 30.56 -3.65
N TYR A 473 -0.83 30.60 -3.65
CA TYR A 473 0.03 29.43 -3.75
C TYR A 473 0.83 29.26 -2.46
N ILE A 474 0.93 28.03 -1.98
CA ILE A 474 1.78 27.62 -0.86
C ILE A 474 3.09 27.11 -1.46
N HIS A 475 4.19 27.76 -1.10
CA HIS A 475 5.54 27.39 -1.52
C HIS A 475 6.52 27.44 -0.34
N PHE A 476 7.31 26.38 -0.19
CA PHE A 476 8.41 26.33 0.75
C PHE A 476 9.72 26.34 -0.03
N ASP A 477 10.50 27.41 0.13
CA ASP A 477 11.77 27.52 -0.58
C ASP A 477 12.77 26.50 0.00
N ILE A 478 13.18 25.53 -0.81
CA ILE A 478 14.17 24.51 -0.46
C ILE A 478 15.57 25.10 -0.30
N ARG A 479 15.82 26.33 -0.75
CA ARG A 479 17.08 27.05 -0.52
C ARG A 479 17.25 27.45 0.94
N ASP A 480 16.17 27.52 1.72
CA ASP A 480 16.30 27.67 3.17
C ASP A 480 16.70 26.32 3.81
N PRO A 481 17.81 26.25 4.58
CA PRO A 481 18.24 25.02 5.22
C PRO A 481 17.18 24.43 6.18
N GLU A 482 16.34 25.26 6.82
CA GLU A 482 15.26 24.78 7.69
C GLU A 482 14.18 24.03 6.89
N ASN A 483 13.79 24.58 5.73
CA ASN A 483 12.81 23.97 4.83
C ASN A 483 13.34 22.69 4.19
N ALA A 484 14.60 22.67 3.75
CA ALA A 484 15.22 21.47 3.24
C ALA A 484 15.27 20.35 4.30
N PHE A 485 15.57 20.70 5.55
CA PHE A 485 15.57 19.76 6.68
C PHE A 485 14.17 19.23 6.98
N ALA A 486 13.18 20.12 7.05
CA ALA A 486 11.78 19.76 7.27
C ALA A 486 11.22 18.87 6.16
N TRP A 487 11.55 19.16 4.90
CA TRP A 487 11.18 18.36 3.74
C TRP A 487 11.75 16.96 3.81
N MET A 488 13.05 16.83 4.10
CA MET A 488 13.74 15.54 4.17
C MET A 488 13.11 14.63 5.25
N LEU A 489 12.87 15.17 6.45
CA LEU A 489 12.23 14.42 7.53
C LEU A 489 10.78 14.03 7.23
N THR A 490 10.03 14.95 6.60
CA THR A 490 8.66 14.70 6.16
C THR A 490 8.63 13.59 5.11
N ARG A 491 9.55 13.61 4.14
CA ARG A 491 9.68 12.58 3.11
C ARG A 491 9.98 11.20 3.69
N ARG A 492 10.97 11.09 4.58
CA ARG A 492 11.31 9.81 5.24
C ARG A 492 10.12 9.25 6.00
N THR A 493 9.39 10.10 6.72
CA THR A 493 8.18 9.72 7.46
C THR A 493 7.08 9.27 6.50
N LEU A 494 6.84 10.00 5.41
CA LEU A 494 5.87 9.65 4.38
C LEU A 494 6.14 8.27 3.77
N ARG A 495 7.41 7.92 3.58
CA ARG A 495 7.80 6.62 3.03
C ARG A 495 7.40 5.46 3.95
N LYS A 496 7.48 5.64 5.27
CA LYS A 496 7.13 4.61 6.27
C LYS A 496 5.64 4.60 6.62
N CYS A 497 4.88 5.64 6.26
CA CYS A 497 3.43 5.68 6.44
C CYS A 497 2.74 4.49 5.74
N GLY A 498 1.97 3.71 6.50
CA GLY A 498 1.25 2.54 5.99
C GLY A 498 2.16 1.41 5.47
N ALA A 499 3.44 1.34 5.88
CA ALA A 499 4.40 0.36 5.34
C ALA A 499 3.96 -1.11 5.50
N ALA A 500 3.17 -1.44 6.53
CA ALA A 500 2.61 -2.77 6.71
C ALA A 500 1.58 -3.12 5.60
N TYR A 501 0.72 -2.17 5.22
CA TYR A 501 -0.24 -2.36 4.12
C TYR A 501 0.45 -2.48 2.77
N PHE A 502 1.48 -1.65 2.55
CA PHE A 502 2.31 -1.68 1.35
C PHE A 502 2.96 -3.05 1.13
N ARG A 503 3.64 -3.57 2.16
CA ARG A 503 4.30 -4.89 2.09
C ARG A 503 3.33 -6.04 1.91
N ARG A 504 2.15 -5.98 2.54
CA ARG A 504 1.05 -6.94 2.29
C ARG A 504 0.61 -6.89 0.84
N GLY A 505 0.42 -5.69 0.29
CA GLY A 505 0.01 -5.49 -1.10
C GLY A 505 0.99 -6.11 -2.11
N ILE A 506 2.29 -5.89 -1.93
CA ILE A 506 3.33 -6.50 -2.79
C ILE A 506 3.24 -8.03 -2.74
N LEU A 507 3.06 -8.62 -1.56
CA LEU A 507 3.00 -10.08 -1.40
C LEU A 507 1.70 -10.66 -1.95
N PHE A 508 0.57 -9.94 -1.85
CA PHE A 508 -0.66 -10.30 -2.54
C PHE A 508 -0.45 -10.34 -4.05
N GLN A 509 0.14 -9.28 -4.61
CA GLN A 509 0.44 -9.19 -6.04
C GLN A 509 1.34 -10.33 -6.51
N ALA A 510 2.33 -10.74 -5.71
CA ALA A 510 3.17 -11.90 -6.00
C ALA A 510 2.39 -13.22 -6.04
N ASN A 511 1.49 -13.45 -5.08
CA ASN A 511 0.64 -14.65 -5.06
C ASN A 511 -0.28 -14.74 -6.27
N TYR A 512 -0.90 -13.63 -6.68
CA TYR A 512 -1.76 -13.59 -7.86
C TYR A 512 -0.97 -13.86 -9.14
N MET A 513 0.23 -13.31 -9.27
CA MET A 513 1.11 -13.59 -10.42
C MET A 513 1.49 -15.06 -10.49
N LEU A 514 1.86 -15.67 -9.36
CA LEU A 514 2.18 -17.09 -9.30
C LEU A 514 1.00 -17.95 -9.75
N ALA A 515 -0.22 -17.62 -9.32
CA ALA A 515 -1.42 -18.34 -9.73
C ALA A 515 -1.67 -18.21 -11.25
N GLY A 516 -1.50 -17.01 -11.81
CA GLY A 516 -1.58 -16.79 -13.26
C GLY A 516 -0.53 -17.60 -14.05
N ILE A 517 0.73 -17.57 -13.61
CA ILE A 517 1.82 -18.33 -14.23
C ILE A 517 1.52 -19.84 -14.19
N LEU A 518 1.04 -20.36 -13.06
CA LEU A 518 0.63 -21.76 -12.98
C LEU A 518 -0.49 -22.08 -13.96
N GLY A 519 -1.47 -21.19 -14.12
CA GLY A 519 -2.54 -21.33 -15.11
C GLY A 519 -2.02 -21.48 -16.53
N VAL A 520 -1.06 -20.64 -16.95
CA VAL A 520 -0.51 -20.71 -18.31
C VAL A 520 0.43 -21.89 -18.52
N VAL A 521 1.16 -22.32 -17.49
CA VAL A 521 1.97 -23.55 -17.53
C VAL A 521 1.07 -24.77 -17.74
N ILE A 522 -0.09 -24.82 -17.07
CA ILE A 522 -1.05 -25.90 -17.22
C ILE A 522 -1.68 -25.88 -18.63
N ALA A 523 -2.08 -24.71 -19.11
CA ALA A 523 -2.61 -24.54 -20.47
C ALA A 523 -1.61 -25.06 -21.54
N ASN A 524 -0.35 -24.62 -21.45
CA ASN A 524 0.71 -25.14 -22.31
C ASN A 524 0.89 -26.66 -22.15
N SER A 525 0.85 -27.18 -20.92
CA SER A 525 1.01 -28.62 -20.72
C SER A 525 -0.06 -29.43 -21.43
N TYR A 526 -1.32 -28.97 -21.49
CA TYR A 526 -2.39 -29.69 -22.18
C TYR A 526 -2.15 -29.82 -23.68
N ILE A 527 -1.66 -28.74 -24.28
CA ILE A 527 -1.28 -28.70 -25.69
C ILE A 527 -0.08 -29.62 -25.92
N TRP A 528 1.06 -29.34 -25.28
CA TRP A 528 2.31 -30.04 -25.60
C TRP A 528 2.34 -31.53 -25.20
N THR A 529 1.45 -31.97 -24.32
CA THR A 529 1.31 -33.40 -23.95
C THR A 529 0.15 -34.09 -24.65
N GLU A 530 -0.58 -33.40 -25.52
CA GLU A 530 -1.72 -33.93 -26.28
C GLU A 530 -2.78 -34.59 -25.38
N THR A 531 -2.91 -34.11 -24.14
CA THR A 531 -3.87 -34.68 -23.20
C THR A 531 -5.29 -34.34 -23.63
N PRO A 532 -6.26 -35.28 -23.55
CA PRO A 532 -7.65 -34.99 -23.83
C PRO A 532 -8.19 -33.87 -22.93
N HIS A 533 -8.66 -32.78 -23.54
CA HIS A 533 -9.23 -31.61 -22.89
C HIS A 533 -10.34 -31.00 -23.76
N TYR A 534 -11.15 -30.15 -23.16
CA TYR A 534 -12.13 -29.34 -23.87
C TYR A 534 -11.56 -27.95 -24.16
N ILE A 535 -11.96 -27.38 -25.29
CA ILE A 535 -11.54 -26.02 -25.68
C ILE A 535 -11.96 -24.97 -24.65
N PHE A 536 -13.07 -25.15 -23.94
CA PHE A 536 -13.60 -24.13 -23.03
C PHE A 536 -12.81 -23.98 -21.74
N GLY A 537 -12.21 -25.04 -21.18
CA GLY A 537 -11.36 -24.89 -20.01
C GLY A 537 -9.94 -24.47 -20.38
N GLU A 538 -9.45 -24.83 -21.57
CA GLU A 538 -8.21 -24.26 -22.12
C GLU A 538 -8.34 -22.74 -22.31
N VAL A 539 -9.39 -22.28 -23.00
CA VAL A 539 -9.68 -20.84 -23.12
C VAL A 539 -9.92 -20.21 -21.76
N GLY A 540 -10.57 -20.91 -20.83
CA GLY A 540 -10.74 -20.48 -19.44
C GLY A 540 -9.41 -20.20 -18.73
N LEU A 541 -8.41 -21.07 -18.88
CA LEU A 541 -7.07 -20.89 -18.31
C LEU A 541 -6.34 -19.70 -18.92
N ILE A 542 -6.48 -19.51 -20.25
CA ILE A 542 -5.91 -18.35 -20.95
C ILE A 542 -6.55 -17.06 -20.45
N VAL A 543 -7.88 -16.98 -20.36
CA VAL A 543 -8.57 -15.79 -19.84
C VAL A 543 -8.22 -15.53 -18.39
N TYR A 544 -8.12 -16.58 -17.55
CA TYR A 544 -7.68 -16.48 -16.16
C TYR A 544 -6.28 -15.86 -16.05
N PHE A 545 -5.33 -16.37 -16.84
CA PHE A 545 -3.98 -15.83 -16.93
C PHE A 545 -3.96 -14.36 -17.37
N LEU A 546 -4.71 -14.00 -18.41
CA LEU A 546 -4.77 -12.64 -18.94
C LEU A 546 -5.35 -11.66 -17.93
N VAL A 547 -6.44 -12.02 -17.25
CA VAL A 547 -7.10 -11.17 -16.25
C VAL A 547 -6.16 -10.88 -15.07
N LEU A 548 -5.46 -11.89 -14.56
CA LEU A 548 -4.50 -11.72 -13.46
C LEU A 548 -3.24 -10.95 -13.91
N THR A 549 -2.74 -11.20 -15.12
CA THR A 549 -1.55 -10.52 -15.64
C THR A 549 -1.83 -9.05 -15.91
N PHE A 550 -2.97 -8.70 -16.51
CA PHE A 550 -3.33 -7.31 -16.80
C PHE A 550 -3.46 -6.48 -15.51
N THR A 551 -4.11 -7.04 -14.50
CA THR A 551 -4.26 -6.39 -13.20
C THR A 551 -2.93 -6.27 -12.45
N PHE A 552 -2.05 -7.27 -12.56
CA PHE A 552 -0.67 -7.17 -12.08
C PHE A 552 0.09 -6.04 -12.79
N VAL A 553 0.05 -5.98 -14.13
CA VAL A 553 0.76 -4.98 -14.93
C VAL A 553 0.32 -3.57 -14.55
N ALA A 554 -0.98 -3.34 -14.35
CA ALA A 554 -1.49 -2.06 -13.87
C ALA A 554 -0.89 -1.65 -12.51
N SER A 555 -0.77 -2.59 -11.57
CA SER A 555 -0.15 -2.36 -10.25
C SER A 555 1.36 -2.10 -10.37
N ALA A 556 2.06 -2.90 -11.19
CA ALA A 556 3.50 -2.77 -11.43
C ALA A 556 3.86 -1.45 -12.14
N HIS A 557 3.00 -0.96 -13.03
CA HIS A 557 3.16 0.35 -13.65
C HIS A 557 3.18 1.47 -12.59
N PHE A 558 2.21 1.49 -11.66
CA PHE A 558 2.21 2.49 -10.60
C PHE A 558 3.39 2.34 -9.65
N ALA A 559 3.86 1.11 -9.39
CA ALA A 559 5.08 0.89 -8.62
C ALA A 559 6.33 1.43 -9.34
N SER A 560 6.43 1.27 -10.66
CA SER A 560 7.51 1.84 -11.49
C SER A 560 7.48 3.36 -11.48
N THR A 561 6.30 3.96 -11.67
CA THR A 561 6.15 5.42 -11.58
C THR A 561 6.55 5.93 -10.20
N LEU A 562 6.24 5.20 -9.13
CA LEU A 562 6.65 5.59 -7.77
C LEU A 562 8.18 5.55 -7.61
N GLN A 563 8.86 4.62 -8.28
CA GLN A 563 10.31 4.50 -8.26
C GLN A 563 11.00 5.56 -9.14
N GLU A 564 10.41 5.91 -10.27
CA GLU A 564 10.86 6.99 -11.15
C GLU A 564 10.79 8.36 -10.45
N LEU A 565 9.75 8.61 -9.65
CA LEU A 565 9.60 9.83 -8.86
C LEU A 565 10.78 10.07 -7.90
N VAL A 566 11.41 9.01 -7.37
CA VAL A 566 12.62 9.15 -6.55
C VAL A 566 13.76 9.75 -7.37
N GLY A 567 13.89 9.34 -8.64
CA GLY A 567 14.85 9.90 -9.58
C GLY A 567 14.56 11.36 -9.89
N ASP A 568 13.30 11.70 -10.14
CA ASP A 568 12.85 13.07 -10.44
C ASP A 568 13.13 14.02 -9.26
N ASP A 569 12.82 13.60 -8.03
CA ASP A 569 13.08 14.40 -6.83
C ASP A 569 14.59 14.61 -6.61
N ARG A 570 15.42 13.60 -6.91
CA ARG A 570 16.89 13.77 -6.86
C ARG A 570 17.40 14.72 -7.93
N LEU A 571 16.81 14.69 -9.13
CA LEU A 571 17.15 15.65 -10.20
C LEU A 571 16.76 17.07 -9.80
N MET A 572 15.61 17.26 -9.15
CA MET A 572 15.21 18.53 -8.55
C MET A 572 16.26 19.03 -7.56
N LEU A 573 16.66 18.22 -6.57
CA LEU A 573 17.69 18.60 -5.60
C LEU A 573 19.03 18.96 -6.26
N LYS A 574 19.47 18.20 -7.27
CA LYS A 574 20.71 18.47 -8.00
C LYS A 574 20.66 19.77 -8.79
N ARG A 575 19.51 20.05 -9.42
CA ARG A 575 19.27 21.31 -10.13
C ARG A 575 19.36 22.48 -9.15
N ASP A 576 18.75 22.38 -7.99
CA ASP A 576 18.73 23.46 -7.01
C ASP A 576 20.12 23.67 -6.38
N VAL A 577 20.89 22.61 -6.14
CA VAL A 577 22.32 22.70 -5.77
C VAL A 577 23.13 23.45 -6.83
N PHE A 578 22.86 23.21 -8.12
CA PHE A 578 23.55 23.92 -9.20
C PHE A 578 23.17 25.41 -9.25
N LEU A 579 21.90 25.74 -9.03
CA LEU A 579 21.44 27.13 -8.95
C LEU A 579 22.08 27.87 -7.79
N ILE A 580 22.13 27.25 -6.60
CA ILE A 580 22.81 27.81 -5.42
C ILE A 580 24.31 28.00 -5.70
N GLU A 581 24.95 27.07 -6.41
CA GLU A 581 26.38 27.20 -6.77
C GLU A 581 26.65 28.40 -7.65
N LYS A 582 25.79 28.64 -8.64
CA LYS A 582 25.88 29.82 -9.48
C LYS A 582 25.68 31.09 -8.66
N GLU A 583 24.67 31.10 -7.78
CA GLU A 583 24.35 32.25 -6.94
C GLU A 583 25.51 32.60 -5.98
N ILE A 584 26.18 31.61 -5.40
CA ILE A 584 27.40 31.82 -4.59
C ILE A 584 28.52 32.49 -5.41
N ILE A 585 28.68 32.09 -6.68
CA ILE A 585 29.69 32.69 -7.57
C ILE A 585 29.33 34.15 -7.88
N ASP A 586 28.06 34.41 -8.19
CA ASP A 586 27.55 35.76 -8.49
C ASP A 586 27.72 36.68 -7.28
N VAL A 587 27.31 36.26 -6.08
CA VAL A 587 27.49 36.99 -4.81
C VAL A 587 28.97 37.25 -4.52
N ARG A 588 29.84 36.26 -4.73
CA ARG A 588 31.29 36.43 -4.53
C ARG A 588 31.91 37.41 -5.53
N SER A 589 31.37 37.49 -6.75
CA SER A 589 31.75 38.52 -7.73
C SER A 589 31.32 39.91 -7.25
N GLU A 590 30.09 40.05 -6.76
CA GLU A 590 29.56 41.30 -6.22
C GLU A 590 30.39 41.81 -5.02
N MET A 591 30.80 40.89 -4.14
CA MET A 591 31.74 41.19 -3.05
C MET A 591 33.10 41.70 -3.54
N HIS A 592 33.59 41.20 -4.68
CA HIS A 592 34.85 41.67 -5.27
C HIS A 592 34.67 43.08 -5.86
N ASP A 593 33.56 43.33 -6.54
CA ASP A 593 33.26 44.62 -7.16
C ASP A 593 33.06 45.74 -6.12
N LEU A 594 32.44 45.42 -4.97
CA LEU A 594 32.29 46.33 -3.83
C LEU A 594 33.65 46.68 -3.20
N LYS A 595 34.57 45.71 -3.09
CA LYS A 595 35.94 45.95 -2.59
C LYS A 595 36.76 46.87 -3.48
N GLU A 596 36.47 46.91 -4.79
CA GLU A 596 37.20 47.76 -5.72
C GLU A 596 36.60 49.17 -5.89
N ASN A 597 35.29 49.34 -5.69
CA ASN A 597 34.58 50.56 -6.13
C ASN A 597 33.84 51.34 -5.02
N SER A 598 33.79 50.87 -3.77
CA SER A 598 32.96 51.47 -2.71
C SER A 598 33.73 52.34 -1.71
N ASN A 599 33.02 53.23 -1.01
CA ASN A 599 33.54 53.95 0.16
C ASN A 599 33.67 52.99 1.36
N PRO A 600 34.65 53.20 2.27
CA PRO A 600 34.98 52.26 3.34
C PRO A 600 33.83 51.96 4.32
N GLU A 601 32.90 52.89 4.55
CA GLU A 601 31.73 52.67 5.43
C GLU A 601 30.60 51.86 4.75
N GLU A 602 30.38 52.04 3.45
CA GLU A 602 29.40 51.25 2.68
C GLU A 602 29.94 49.85 2.33
N GLU A 603 31.26 49.74 2.19
CA GLU A 603 31.98 48.49 1.97
C GLU A 603 31.83 47.53 3.16
N GLU A 604 32.03 48.01 4.40
CA GLU A 604 32.02 47.16 5.60
C GLU A 604 30.62 46.57 5.88
N LEU A 605 29.57 47.39 5.78
CA LEU A 605 28.18 46.95 6.00
C LEU A 605 27.69 46.00 4.88
N GLY A 606 27.97 46.34 3.61
CA GLY A 606 27.55 45.53 2.46
C GLY A 606 28.29 44.18 2.39
N LEU A 607 29.57 44.14 2.76
CA LEU A 607 30.34 42.90 2.84
C LEU A 607 29.81 41.96 3.94
N GLU A 608 29.44 42.48 5.11
CA GLU A 608 28.92 41.66 6.21
C GLU A 608 27.58 41.00 5.82
N GLU A 609 26.68 41.74 5.16
CA GLU A 609 25.41 41.20 4.66
C GLU A 609 25.60 40.14 3.56
N LEU A 610 26.47 40.41 2.58
CA LEU A 610 26.79 39.46 1.50
C LEU A 610 27.52 38.22 2.00
N GLU A 611 28.44 38.36 2.96
CA GLU A 611 29.14 37.24 3.57
C GLU A 611 28.18 36.38 4.39
N GLY A 612 27.27 36.99 5.15
CA GLY A 612 26.18 36.29 5.85
C GLY A 612 25.26 35.53 4.89
N TYR A 613 24.85 36.16 3.78
CA TYR A 613 24.04 35.51 2.75
C TYR A 613 24.77 34.34 2.07
N CYS A 614 26.05 34.55 1.72
CA CYS A 614 26.91 33.51 1.15
C CYS A 614 27.06 32.31 2.10
N GLN A 615 27.23 32.56 3.41
CA GLN A 615 27.29 31.51 4.42
C GLN A 615 25.99 30.71 4.53
N ILE A 616 24.83 31.36 4.43
CA ILE A 616 23.52 30.69 4.40
C ILE A 616 23.42 29.80 3.15
N LEU A 617 23.78 30.30 1.97
CA LEU A 617 23.77 29.53 0.73
C LEU A 617 24.72 28.32 0.77
N GLU A 618 25.93 28.50 1.32
CA GLU A 618 26.87 27.40 1.50
C GLU A 618 26.33 26.32 2.45
N SER A 619 25.68 26.74 3.55
CA SER A 619 25.05 25.82 4.50
C SER A 619 23.89 25.04 3.86
N SER A 620 23.06 25.73 3.08
CA SER A 620 21.93 25.15 2.33
C SER A 620 22.41 24.14 1.29
N LYS A 621 23.40 24.52 0.47
CA LYS A 621 24.06 23.63 -0.50
C LYS A 621 24.59 22.36 0.16
N ALA A 622 25.30 22.48 1.29
CA ALA A 622 25.85 21.35 2.01
C ALA A 622 24.74 20.42 2.53
N PHE A 623 23.64 21.01 3.02
CA PHE A 623 22.48 20.28 3.51
C PHE A 623 21.72 19.55 2.39
N ILE A 624 21.43 20.23 1.27
CA ILE A 624 20.73 19.63 0.12
C ILE A 624 21.57 18.50 -0.50
N ARG A 625 22.89 18.67 -0.62
CA ARG A 625 23.80 17.58 -1.06
C ARG A 625 23.75 16.38 -0.13
N SER A 626 23.71 16.62 1.18
CA SER A 626 23.60 15.54 2.17
C SER A 626 22.25 14.84 2.09
N SER A 627 21.17 15.59 1.86
CA SER A 627 19.82 15.07 1.66
C SER A 627 19.71 14.24 0.38
N GLU A 628 20.31 14.69 -0.73
CA GLU A 628 20.35 13.93 -1.99
C GLU A 628 21.11 12.60 -1.82
N ALA A 629 22.25 12.63 -1.13
CA ALA A 629 23.02 11.42 -0.84
C ALA A 629 22.25 10.45 0.06
N LEU A 630 21.49 10.97 1.03
CA LEU A 630 20.66 10.17 1.92
C LEU A 630 19.48 9.54 1.16
N VAL A 631 18.79 10.29 0.30
CA VAL A 631 17.71 9.76 -0.56
C VAL A 631 18.26 8.68 -1.49
N ALA A 632 19.42 8.90 -2.10
CA ALA A 632 20.06 7.90 -2.94
C ALA A 632 20.36 6.60 -2.18
N TYR A 633 20.91 6.71 -0.96
CA TYR A 633 21.22 5.54 -0.15
C TYR A 633 19.95 4.82 0.36
N GLU A 634 19.00 5.55 0.95
CA GLU A 634 17.82 4.94 1.56
C GLU A 634 16.81 4.42 0.53
N GLU A 635 16.54 5.18 -0.53
CA GLU A 635 15.44 4.90 -1.47
C GLU A 635 15.87 4.19 -2.77
N GLU A 636 17.17 4.19 -3.12
CA GLU A 636 17.67 3.44 -4.29
C GLU A 636 18.53 2.23 -3.93
N GLU A 637 19.44 2.34 -2.95
CA GLU A 637 20.35 1.25 -2.58
C GLU A 637 19.77 0.34 -1.47
N HIS A 638 19.18 0.92 -0.42
CA HIS A 638 18.81 0.18 0.79
C HIS A 638 17.39 -0.39 0.79
N ASP A 639 16.37 0.43 0.50
CA ASP A 639 14.94 0.06 0.53
C ASP A 639 14.20 0.53 -0.73
N PRO A 640 14.64 0.09 -1.94
CA PRO A 640 13.95 0.44 -3.17
C PRO A 640 12.53 -0.12 -3.19
N ILE A 641 11.69 0.42 -4.07
CA ILE A 641 10.38 -0.17 -4.32
C ILE A 641 10.60 -1.49 -5.03
N ILE A 642 10.26 -2.58 -4.35
CA ILE A 642 10.49 -3.93 -4.86
C ILE A 642 9.17 -4.54 -5.31
N VAL A 643 9.15 -5.08 -6.53
CA VAL A 643 8.08 -5.90 -7.08
C VAL A 643 8.69 -7.26 -7.44
N LEU A 644 8.14 -8.35 -6.91
CA LEU A 644 8.65 -9.72 -7.11
C LEU A 644 10.14 -9.93 -6.73
N GLY A 645 10.67 -9.13 -5.81
CA GLY A 645 12.09 -9.23 -5.39
C GLY A 645 13.06 -8.40 -6.23
N PHE A 646 12.58 -7.74 -7.29
CA PHE A 646 13.37 -6.85 -8.13
C PHE A 646 12.94 -5.39 -7.94
N LYS A 647 13.87 -4.45 -8.16
CA LYS A 647 13.57 -3.01 -8.16
C LYS A 647 12.52 -2.71 -9.23
N ALA A 648 11.47 -1.99 -8.85
CA ALA A 648 10.35 -1.62 -9.70
C ALA A 648 10.78 -0.60 -10.78
N ASP A 649 11.47 -1.09 -11.80
CA ASP A 649 11.83 -0.33 -12.98
C ASP A 649 10.88 -0.71 -14.14
N SER A 650 10.83 0.12 -15.18
CA SER A 650 10.04 -0.13 -16.39
C SER A 650 10.36 -1.46 -17.07
N VAL A 651 11.57 -1.99 -16.83
CA VAL A 651 12.03 -3.32 -17.26
C VAL A 651 11.18 -4.46 -16.68
N ILE A 652 10.66 -4.33 -15.45
CA ILE A 652 9.78 -5.37 -14.87
C ILE A 652 8.47 -5.42 -15.65
N VAL A 653 7.90 -4.25 -15.96
CA VAL A 653 6.64 -4.15 -16.71
C VAL A 653 6.81 -4.77 -18.10
N SER A 654 7.90 -4.44 -18.80
CA SER A 654 8.18 -5.02 -20.11
C SER A 654 8.45 -6.52 -20.04
N SER A 655 9.23 -6.99 -19.05
CA SER A 655 9.53 -8.41 -18.87
C SER A 655 8.28 -9.26 -18.65
N ILE A 656 7.30 -8.74 -17.90
CA ILE A 656 6.04 -9.45 -17.63
C ILE A 656 5.11 -9.44 -18.84
N LEU A 657 5.08 -8.34 -19.59
CA LEU A 657 4.39 -8.30 -20.88
C LEU A 657 5.04 -9.28 -21.87
N SER A 658 6.37 -9.36 -21.93
CA SER A 658 7.10 -10.33 -22.73
C SER A 658 6.83 -11.77 -22.30
N LEU A 659 6.75 -12.05 -20.98
CA LEU A 659 6.35 -13.35 -20.46
C LEU A 659 4.93 -13.71 -20.93
N CYS A 660 4.01 -12.75 -20.88
CA CYS A 660 2.64 -12.93 -21.34
C CYS A 660 2.58 -13.27 -22.83
N LEU A 661 3.21 -12.44 -23.67
CA LEU A 661 3.25 -12.65 -25.12
C LEU A 661 3.97 -13.96 -25.48
N GLY A 662 5.09 -14.27 -24.83
CA GLY A 662 5.82 -15.52 -25.05
C GLY A 662 5.01 -16.75 -24.64
N SER A 663 4.26 -16.68 -23.55
CA SER A 663 3.41 -17.79 -23.11
C SER A 663 2.23 -18.02 -24.07
N LEU A 664 1.62 -16.96 -24.60
CA LEU A 664 0.59 -17.05 -25.64
C LEU A 664 1.17 -17.55 -26.97
N TRP A 665 2.40 -17.15 -27.29
CA TRP A 665 3.11 -17.64 -28.47
C TRP A 665 3.35 -19.15 -28.38
N LEU A 666 3.78 -19.67 -27.23
CA LEU A 666 3.97 -21.11 -27.04
C LEU A 666 2.68 -21.92 -27.16
N ILE A 667 1.55 -21.35 -26.72
CA ILE A 667 0.22 -21.93 -26.94
C ILE A 667 -0.07 -21.97 -28.44
N TYR A 668 0.10 -20.85 -29.14
CA TYR A 668 -0.13 -20.76 -30.59
C TYR A 668 0.75 -21.74 -31.39
N GLU A 669 2.05 -21.77 -31.09
CA GLU A 669 3.02 -22.66 -31.73
C GLU A 669 2.67 -24.12 -31.46
N GLY A 670 2.29 -24.43 -30.22
CA GLY A 670 1.75 -25.73 -29.84
C GLY A 670 0.58 -26.12 -30.74
N TYR A 671 -0.43 -25.25 -30.87
CA TYR A 671 -1.57 -25.49 -31.78
C TYR A 671 -1.20 -25.66 -33.24
N SER A 672 -0.19 -24.93 -33.74
CA SER A 672 0.19 -24.98 -35.16
C SER A 672 1.02 -26.21 -35.52
N ASN A 673 1.75 -26.79 -34.56
CA ASN A 673 2.72 -27.86 -34.80
C ASN A 673 2.16 -29.27 -34.59
N THR A 674 0.95 -29.36 -34.07
CA THR A 674 0.25 -30.62 -33.75
C THR A 674 -1.01 -30.74 -34.59
N ASP A 675 -1.41 -31.96 -34.94
CA ASP A 675 -2.64 -32.24 -35.71
C ASP A 675 -3.92 -32.07 -34.85
N PHE A 676 -4.07 -30.91 -34.24
CA PHE A 676 -5.16 -30.61 -33.33
C PHE A 676 -6.45 -30.29 -34.05
N LYS A 677 -7.49 -31.05 -33.74
CA LYS A 677 -8.87 -30.71 -34.07
C LYS A 677 -9.76 -30.90 -32.86
N TYR A 678 -10.68 -29.96 -32.70
CA TYR A 678 -11.81 -30.11 -31.78
C TYR A 678 -13.00 -30.66 -32.54
N ASN A 679 -13.68 -31.64 -31.95
CA ASN A 679 -14.91 -32.18 -32.52
C ASN A 679 -16.08 -31.17 -32.34
N GLY A 680 -17.28 -31.54 -32.83
CA GLY A 680 -18.47 -30.69 -32.73
C GLY A 680 -18.93 -30.36 -31.30
N GLU A 681 -18.42 -31.07 -30.30
CA GLU A 681 -18.67 -30.86 -28.87
C GLU A 681 -17.52 -30.08 -28.19
N GLY A 682 -16.50 -29.68 -28.95
CA GLY A 682 -15.33 -28.96 -28.43
C GLY A 682 -14.33 -29.83 -27.68
N LEU A 683 -14.43 -31.16 -27.80
CA LEU A 683 -13.49 -32.11 -27.21
C LEU A 683 -12.30 -32.35 -28.16
N PHE A 684 -11.10 -32.42 -27.57
CA PHE A 684 -9.87 -32.78 -28.23
C PHE A 684 -9.93 -34.16 -28.90
N THR A 685 -9.61 -34.22 -30.19
CA THR A 685 -9.48 -35.48 -30.94
C THR A 685 -8.20 -35.47 -31.76
N ILE A 686 -7.37 -36.51 -31.59
CA ILE A 686 -6.24 -36.80 -32.48
C ILE A 686 -6.82 -37.50 -33.71
N GLU A 687 -6.62 -36.97 -34.90
CA GLU A 687 -6.84 -37.75 -36.12
C GLU A 687 -5.83 -38.90 -36.10
N SER A 688 -6.26 -40.10 -35.72
CA SER A 688 -5.43 -41.28 -35.98
C SER A 688 -5.32 -41.39 -37.50
N GLU A 689 -4.10 -41.24 -38.03
CA GLU A 689 -3.79 -41.60 -39.42
C GLU A 689 -4.41 -42.96 -39.72
N GLY A 690 -5.38 -42.97 -40.65
CA GLY A 690 -5.91 -44.18 -41.26
C GLY A 690 -4.97 -44.75 -42.30
#